data_AF-W0SLG5-F1
#
_entry.id   AF-W0SLG5-F1
#
_cell.length_a   1.000
_cell.length_b   1.000
_cell.length_c   1.000
_cell.angle_alpha   90.00
_cell.angle_beta   90.00
_cell.angle_gamma   90.00
#
_symmetry.space_group_name_H-M   'P 1'
#
loop_
_entity.id
_entity.type
_entity.pdbx_description
1 polymer ?
#
loop_
_entity_poly.entity_id
_entity_poly.type
_entity_poly.pdbx_seq_one_letter_code
_entity_poly.pdbx_strand_id
1 'polypeptide(L)'
;MAVWLGNVTAAEPQRNLGIAPASAEKRVALVIGNATYKSGPLVNPVNDARAIANRLRSLGFDIVLRENLKQREIGGVYREFRSKITPGGVALFFYAGHGVQFKGQNYFPATDADISSEEDVPLQSLNLGNLLDNMDEAKAGVSLVFLDACRDNPFARRFRSTSRGLAKVEAASGTLIHYATRPGSVASDGEGKNGTYTEALLGQISEPGVPVELMLKRVANTVVAKTKGKQEPWVEGSLRGDFYFRSVAGAASGTEPPLSVPVDMTAVEISFWESIKNSSDVEDFQAYLDKYPNGQFVALAERRVKRKPARVDESTTTRLAPAVAGMTFLDCIECPEMVVIPSGSFEMGSNDYGNEKPIHRVQIGKPFALGKTEVTQGQWRSLMGSHSSQFSSCGDKCPVENVSWDDAQEYLRKLSQKTGKTYRLPSEAEWEFACRAGGTATYCGSDALDSAVWYVFNSNDTTRQVASKQANAWGLYDMSGNVSEWTQDCWNVNYNGAPSDGSPWMTGNCAMRVVRGGAWALLALYARPTNRMNLYTTSRGGHFGFRPARMLPDAGVDAAMTQPLLAQSTSPPIAPQVFKEWADSDNGADINWSEATHYCASQGSGWGLPTVAELENSYKTGQPTPCHKSTCKVSSKSRLTGLLFWSNESNGSSEVEGVSLMTGERSAVNVKYRINARALCVRRP
;
A
#
# COMPACT_ATOMS: atom_id res chain seq x y z
N MET A 1 -50.64 -54.63 -44.04
CA MET A 1 -50.17 -54.38 -45.43
C MET A 1 -49.05 -53.35 -45.33
N ALA A 2 -47.82 -53.50 -45.80
CA ALA A 2 -47.04 -54.59 -46.40
C ALA A 2 -45.55 -54.20 -46.20
N VAL A 3 -44.73 -55.10 -45.65
CA VAL A 3 -43.52 -55.72 -46.23
C VAL A 3 -42.27 -54.83 -46.41
N TRP A 4 -41.37 -54.98 -45.43
CA TRP A 4 -39.92 -55.31 -45.43
C TRP A 4 -39.02 -55.30 -46.70
N LEU A 5 -37.70 -55.12 -46.43
CA LEU A 5 -36.43 -55.39 -47.18
C LEU A 5 -35.69 -54.14 -47.70
N GLY A 6 -34.43 -53.82 -47.37
CA GLY A 6 -33.40 -54.50 -46.56
C GLY A 6 -32.07 -53.70 -46.48
N ASN A 7 -31.24 -54.08 -45.48
CA ASN A 7 -29.76 -54.24 -45.40
C ASN A 7 -28.81 -53.25 -46.12
N VAL A 8 -27.61 -52.85 -45.64
CA VAL A 8 -26.71 -53.24 -44.52
C VAL A 8 -25.51 -52.25 -44.46
N THR A 9 -24.91 -52.11 -43.27
CA THR A 9 -23.59 -51.51 -42.89
C THR A 9 -23.28 -50.03 -43.17
N ALA A 10 -23.14 -49.26 -42.09
CA ALA A 10 -22.16 -48.17 -41.99
C ALA A 10 -21.69 -48.04 -40.53
N ALA A 11 -20.37 -47.97 -40.37
CA ALA A 11 -19.66 -47.84 -39.10
C ALA A 11 -20.03 -46.56 -38.33
N GLU A 12 -19.99 -46.63 -37.00
CA GLU A 12 -20.16 -45.49 -36.10
C GLU A 12 -19.10 -44.41 -36.36
N PRO A 13 -19.47 -43.14 -36.58
CA PRO A 13 -18.54 -42.03 -36.43
C PRO A 13 -18.59 -41.51 -34.99
N GLN A 14 -17.42 -41.50 -34.35
CA GLN A 14 -17.18 -40.87 -33.06
C GLN A 14 -17.67 -39.41 -33.04
N ARG A 15 -18.40 -39.04 -31.97
CA ARG A 15 -18.79 -37.67 -31.67
C ARG A 15 -17.54 -36.81 -31.42
N ASN A 16 -17.09 -36.10 -32.45
CA ASN A 16 -16.24 -34.92 -32.26
C ASN A 16 -17.10 -33.79 -31.70
N LEU A 17 -16.88 -33.47 -30.43
CA LEU A 17 -17.28 -32.21 -29.81
C LEU A 17 -16.57 -31.08 -30.55
N GLY A 18 -17.29 -30.41 -31.46
CA GLY A 18 -16.81 -29.20 -32.11
C GLY A 18 -16.54 -28.11 -31.08
N ILE A 19 -15.26 -27.77 -30.94
CA ILE A 19 -14.79 -26.59 -30.21
C ILE A 19 -15.34 -25.36 -30.96
N ALA A 20 -16.18 -24.58 -30.28
CA ALA A 20 -16.64 -23.28 -30.77
C ALA A 20 -15.43 -22.33 -30.94
N PRO A 21 -15.44 -21.44 -31.95
CA PRO A 21 -14.33 -20.51 -32.17
C PRO A 21 -14.20 -19.54 -30.98
N ALA A 22 -12.95 -19.24 -30.60
CA ALA A 22 -12.63 -18.26 -29.57
C ALA A 22 -13.30 -16.91 -29.88
N SER A 23 -14.19 -16.46 -28.99
CA SER A 23 -14.89 -15.18 -29.10
C SER A 23 -13.87 -14.04 -29.13
N ALA A 24 -13.93 -13.18 -30.14
CA ALA A 24 -13.20 -11.91 -30.15
C ALA A 24 -13.52 -11.11 -28.88
N GLU A 25 -12.49 -10.60 -28.21
CA GLU A 25 -12.62 -9.73 -27.04
C GLU A 25 -13.47 -8.51 -27.42
N LYS A 26 -14.62 -8.33 -26.74
CA LYS A 26 -15.50 -7.19 -26.99
C LYS A 26 -14.97 -5.96 -26.29
N ARG A 27 -14.81 -4.87 -27.06
CA ARG A 27 -14.22 -3.61 -26.61
C ARG A 27 -15.21 -2.47 -26.84
N VAL A 28 -15.51 -1.69 -25.80
CA VAL A 28 -16.39 -0.51 -25.88
C VAL A 28 -15.69 0.71 -25.30
N ALA A 29 -15.87 1.86 -25.93
CA ALA A 29 -15.37 3.13 -25.42
C ALA A 29 -16.46 4.21 -25.38
N LEU A 30 -16.58 4.89 -24.24
CA LEU A 30 -17.28 6.17 -24.13
C LEU A 30 -16.24 7.29 -24.30
N VAL A 31 -16.45 8.14 -25.29
CA VAL A 31 -15.54 9.24 -25.62
C VAL A 31 -16.34 10.53 -25.60
N ILE A 32 -15.95 11.48 -24.74
CA ILE A 32 -16.67 12.75 -24.55
C ILE A 32 -15.71 13.92 -24.74
N GLY A 33 -16.11 14.88 -25.57
CA GLY A 33 -15.41 16.15 -25.76
C GLY A 33 -16.35 17.33 -25.53
N ASN A 34 -16.12 18.10 -24.47
CA ASN A 34 -16.93 19.29 -24.16
C ASN A 34 -16.09 20.55 -24.35
N ALA A 35 -16.55 21.44 -25.24
CA ALA A 35 -15.84 22.67 -25.61
C ALA A 35 -16.72 23.92 -25.52
N THR A 36 -17.99 23.83 -25.92
CA THR A 36 -18.88 24.99 -26.09
C THR A 36 -19.61 25.36 -24.79
N TYR A 37 -18.87 25.53 -23.71
CA TYR A 37 -19.42 25.99 -22.43
C TYR A 37 -19.94 27.43 -22.54
N LYS A 38 -21.03 27.75 -21.83
CA LYS A 38 -21.55 29.14 -21.72
C LYS A 38 -20.49 30.11 -21.16
N SER A 39 -19.63 29.63 -20.25
CA SER A 39 -18.52 30.38 -19.66
C SER A 39 -17.24 29.56 -19.76
N GLY A 40 -16.16 30.18 -20.21
CA GLY A 40 -14.85 29.54 -20.39
C GLY A 40 -14.83 28.46 -21.47
N PRO A 41 -15.20 28.74 -22.73
CA PRO A 41 -15.11 27.76 -23.81
C PRO A 41 -13.65 27.29 -24.03
N LEU A 42 -13.48 26.05 -24.46
CA LEU A 42 -12.19 25.43 -24.79
C LEU A 42 -12.09 25.21 -26.30
N VAL A 43 -10.88 25.13 -26.84
CA VAL A 43 -10.67 25.06 -28.30
C VAL A 43 -10.60 23.61 -28.78
N ASN A 44 -9.83 22.76 -28.09
CA ASN A 44 -9.46 21.43 -28.58
C ASN A 44 -10.32 20.23 -28.15
N PRO A 45 -11.15 20.23 -27.08
CA PRO A 45 -11.79 19.01 -26.58
C PRO A 45 -12.64 18.21 -27.57
N VAL A 46 -13.36 18.89 -28.47
CA VAL A 46 -14.16 18.20 -29.51
C VAL A 46 -13.24 17.54 -30.55
N ASN A 47 -12.13 18.19 -30.90
CA ASN A 47 -11.14 17.62 -31.81
C ASN A 47 -10.43 16.41 -31.16
N ASP A 48 -10.08 16.53 -29.89
CA ASP A 48 -9.46 15.46 -29.11
C ASP A 48 -10.35 14.22 -29.05
N ALA A 49 -11.63 14.40 -28.69
CA ALA A 49 -12.62 13.33 -28.64
C ALA A 49 -12.80 12.67 -30.01
N ARG A 50 -12.91 13.44 -31.09
CA ARG A 50 -13.01 12.88 -32.45
C ARG A 50 -11.77 12.08 -32.84
N ALA A 51 -10.57 12.60 -32.53
CA ALA A 51 -9.32 11.94 -32.88
C ALA A 51 -9.14 10.61 -32.14
N ILE A 52 -9.42 10.60 -30.83
CA ILE A 52 -9.39 9.39 -30.00
C ILE A 52 -10.46 8.40 -30.44
N ALA A 53 -11.70 8.84 -30.67
CA ALA A 53 -12.78 7.98 -31.14
C ALA A 53 -12.43 7.29 -32.47
N ASN A 54 -11.89 8.04 -33.43
CA ASN A 54 -11.48 7.49 -34.72
C ASN A 54 -10.36 6.46 -34.57
N ARG A 55 -9.41 6.74 -33.67
CA ARG A 55 -8.31 5.83 -33.40
C ARG A 55 -8.76 4.56 -32.69
N LEU A 56 -9.62 4.65 -31.68
CA LEU A 56 -10.16 3.50 -30.99
C LEU A 56 -11.04 2.64 -31.90
N ARG A 57 -11.80 3.28 -32.81
CA ARG A 57 -12.59 2.56 -33.81
C ARG A 57 -11.71 1.71 -34.73
N SER A 58 -10.55 2.22 -35.16
CA SER A 58 -9.60 1.43 -35.97
C SER A 58 -8.92 0.31 -35.18
N LEU A 59 -8.99 0.34 -33.85
CA LEU A 59 -8.50 -0.67 -32.91
C LEU A 59 -9.60 -1.64 -32.43
N GLY A 60 -10.78 -1.60 -33.06
CA GLY A 60 -11.86 -2.57 -32.81
C GLY A 60 -12.80 -2.23 -31.65
N PHE A 61 -12.79 -0.99 -31.15
CA PHE A 61 -13.74 -0.56 -30.14
C PHE A 61 -15.09 -0.15 -30.77
N ASP A 62 -16.19 -0.57 -30.15
CA ASP A 62 -17.51 0.03 -30.33
C ASP A 62 -17.54 1.39 -29.60
N ILE A 63 -17.86 2.47 -30.30
CA ILE A 63 -17.69 3.84 -29.81
C ILE A 63 -19.03 4.49 -29.48
N VAL A 64 -19.19 4.93 -28.24
CA VAL A 64 -20.20 5.91 -27.83
C VAL A 64 -19.52 7.28 -27.78
N LEU A 65 -19.63 8.05 -28.87
CA LEU A 65 -19.09 9.41 -28.94
C LEU A 65 -20.15 10.43 -28.51
N ARG A 66 -19.76 11.40 -27.67
CA ARG A 66 -20.55 12.59 -27.36
C ARG A 66 -19.71 13.85 -27.47
N GLU A 67 -20.31 14.86 -28.09
CA GLU A 67 -19.70 16.17 -28.26
C GLU A 67 -20.61 17.20 -27.63
N ASN A 68 -20.03 18.09 -26.81
CA ASN A 68 -20.75 19.14 -26.11
C ASN A 68 -21.99 18.62 -25.38
N LEU A 69 -21.78 17.63 -24.52
CA LEU A 69 -22.83 16.95 -23.76
C LEU A 69 -23.69 17.95 -22.98
N LYS A 70 -25.02 17.77 -23.06
CA LYS A 70 -26.00 18.54 -22.30
C LYS A 70 -26.49 17.79 -21.07
N GLN A 71 -26.94 18.52 -20.06
CA GLN A 71 -27.40 17.94 -18.78
C GLN A 71 -28.45 16.84 -18.97
N ARG A 72 -29.46 17.08 -19.82
CA ARG A 72 -30.57 16.13 -20.08
C ARG A 72 -30.11 14.80 -20.71
N GLU A 73 -28.91 14.77 -21.30
CA GLU A 73 -28.38 13.63 -22.04
C GLU A 73 -27.54 12.69 -21.15
N ILE A 74 -27.06 13.17 -20.00
CA ILE A 74 -26.16 12.44 -19.09
C ILE A 74 -26.74 11.07 -18.71
N GLY A 75 -28.00 11.02 -18.27
CA GLY A 75 -28.64 9.76 -17.89
C GLY A 75 -28.77 8.77 -19.05
N GLY A 76 -28.95 9.27 -20.28
CA GLY A 76 -28.95 8.44 -21.49
C GLY A 76 -27.57 7.88 -21.81
N VAL A 77 -26.52 8.69 -21.64
CA VAL A 77 -25.13 8.29 -21.86
C VAL A 77 -24.71 7.15 -20.94
N TYR A 78 -25.01 7.24 -19.64
CA TYR A 78 -24.71 6.14 -18.70
C TYR A 78 -25.38 4.84 -19.11
N ARG A 79 -26.67 4.88 -19.45
CA ARG A 79 -27.43 3.69 -19.85
C ARG A 79 -26.91 3.08 -21.14
N GLU A 80 -26.65 3.90 -22.16
CA GLU A 80 -26.13 3.43 -23.44
C GLU A 80 -24.75 2.80 -23.27
N PHE A 81 -23.84 3.47 -22.56
CA PHE A 81 -22.49 2.95 -22.33
C PHE A 81 -22.53 1.62 -21.56
N ARG A 82 -23.25 1.57 -20.43
CA ARG A 82 -23.42 0.35 -19.62
C ARG A 82 -24.01 -0.79 -20.45
N SER A 83 -25.00 -0.52 -21.30
CA SER A 83 -25.66 -1.56 -22.12
C SER A 83 -24.74 -2.22 -23.16
N LYS A 84 -23.65 -1.55 -23.52
CA LYS A 84 -22.65 -2.05 -24.49
C LYS A 84 -21.48 -2.78 -23.82
N ILE A 85 -21.28 -2.62 -22.51
CA ILE A 85 -20.25 -3.35 -21.76
C ILE A 85 -20.69 -4.81 -21.63
N THR A 86 -19.86 -5.72 -22.11
CA THR A 86 -20.05 -7.15 -21.88
C THR A 86 -19.19 -7.63 -20.71
N PRO A 87 -19.71 -8.53 -19.84
CA PRO A 87 -18.92 -9.11 -18.77
C PRO A 87 -17.61 -9.71 -19.29
N GLY A 88 -16.49 -9.38 -18.65
CA GLY A 88 -15.14 -9.78 -19.06
C GLY A 88 -14.57 -9.02 -20.27
N GLY A 89 -15.32 -8.09 -20.86
CA GLY A 89 -14.85 -7.24 -21.96
C GLY A 89 -14.08 -6.01 -21.49
N VAL A 90 -13.67 -5.17 -22.45
CA VAL A 90 -12.90 -3.94 -22.19
C VAL A 90 -13.83 -2.74 -22.24
N ALA A 91 -13.85 -1.96 -21.16
CA ALA A 91 -14.55 -0.69 -21.07
C ALA A 91 -13.54 0.46 -20.98
N LEU A 92 -13.61 1.41 -21.92
CA LEU A 92 -12.76 2.59 -21.91
C LEU A 92 -13.59 3.86 -21.77
N PHE A 93 -13.16 4.78 -20.92
CA PHE A 93 -13.67 6.15 -20.87
C PHE A 93 -12.58 7.14 -21.22
N PHE A 94 -12.85 8.01 -22.19
CA PHE A 94 -12.03 9.17 -22.50
C PHE A 94 -12.85 10.44 -22.33
N TYR A 95 -12.30 11.42 -21.62
CA TYR A 95 -12.91 12.73 -21.47
C TYR A 95 -11.92 13.85 -21.76
N ALA A 96 -12.33 14.82 -22.57
CA ALA A 96 -11.67 16.10 -22.75
C ALA A 96 -12.64 17.24 -22.44
N GLY A 97 -12.20 18.23 -21.65
CA GLY A 97 -13.02 19.39 -21.26
C GLY A 97 -12.70 19.92 -19.86
N HIS A 98 -13.62 20.70 -19.27
CA HIS A 98 -13.49 21.13 -17.87
C HIS A 98 -13.80 20.01 -16.90
N GLY A 99 -13.06 19.93 -15.80
CA GLY A 99 -13.31 19.02 -14.69
C GLY A 99 -13.31 19.77 -13.36
N VAL A 100 -14.28 19.45 -12.50
CA VAL A 100 -14.45 20.07 -11.18
C VAL A 100 -14.58 19.01 -10.10
N GLN A 101 -14.18 19.35 -8.88
CA GLN A 101 -14.34 18.49 -7.71
C GLN A 101 -15.42 19.06 -6.79
N PHE A 102 -16.29 18.19 -6.28
CA PHE A 102 -17.24 18.53 -5.23
C PHE A 102 -17.31 17.38 -4.21
N LYS A 103 -17.12 17.69 -2.92
CA LYS A 103 -17.12 16.72 -1.80
C LYS A 103 -16.28 15.46 -2.07
N GLY A 104 -15.06 15.61 -2.59
CA GLY A 104 -14.17 14.48 -2.84
C GLY A 104 -14.44 13.71 -4.14
N GLN A 105 -15.46 14.07 -4.93
CA GLN A 105 -15.81 13.38 -6.17
C GLN A 105 -15.54 14.23 -7.41
N ASN A 106 -15.28 13.56 -8.53
CA ASN A 106 -14.95 14.16 -9.81
C ASN A 106 -16.19 14.32 -10.70
N TYR A 107 -16.40 15.55 -11.16
CA TYR A 107 -17.52 15.93 -12.00
C TYR A 107 -17.04 16.61 -13.28
N PHE A 108 -17.74 16.32 -14.36
CA PHE A 108 -17.50 16.87 -15.69
C PHE A 108 -18.72 17.66 -16.13
N PRO A 109 -18.70 19.00 -15.99
CA PRO A 109 -19.86 19.84 -16.28
C PRO A 109 -20.37 19.67 -17.71
N ALA A 110 -21.70 19.65 -17.86
CA ALA A 110 -22.33 19.76 -19.16
C ALA A 110 -22.09 21.14 -19.78
N THR A 111 -22.16 21.24 -21.09
CA THR A 111 -21.90 22.51 -21.81
C THR A 111 -22.99 23.55 -21.58
N ASP A 112 -24.21 23.12 -21.28
CA ASP A 112 -25.34 23.97 -20.92
C ASP A 112 -25.47 24.23 -19.41
N ALA A 113 -24.57 23.68 -18.59
CA ALA A 113 -24.56 23.85 -17.15
C ALA A 113 -24.49 25.33 -16.75
N ASP A 114 -25.39 25.72 -15.86
CA ASP A 114 -25.42 27.01 -15.18
C ASP A 114 -25.16 26.79 -13.70
N ILE A 115 -23.87 26.70 -13.36
CA ILE A 115 -23.41 26.43 -12.00
C ILE A 115 -23.31 27.77 -11.26
N SER A 116 -24.28 27.97 -10.35
CA SER A 116 -24.49 29.20 -9.56
C SER A 116 -24.27 29.00 -8.07
N SER A 117 -24.17 27.75 -7.61
CA SER A 117 -23.72 27.25 -6.30
C SER A 117 -22.85 25.99 -6.45
N GLU A 118 -22.07 25.59 -5.44
CA GLU A 118 -21.39 24.28 -5.46
C GLU A 118 -22.40 23.11 -5.46
N GLU A 119 -23.60 23.32 -4.93
CA GLU A 119 -24.69 22.33 -4.88
C GLU A 119 -25.27 22.05 -6.28
N ASP A 120 -25.07 22.96 -7.23
CA ASP A 120 -25.47 22.76 -8.64
C ASP A 120 -24.56 21.77 -9.37
N VAL A 121 -23.32 21.56 -8.88
CA VAL A 121 -22.30 20.75 -9.58
C VAL A 121 -22.80 19.32 -9.83
N PRO A 122 -23.30 18.56 -8.83
CA PRO A 122 -23.76 17.19 -9.07
C PRO A 122 -25.01 17.11 -9.95
N LEU A 123 -25.85 18.14 -9.95
CA LEU A 123 -27.10 18.16 -10.71
C LEU A 123 -26.86 18.42 -12.20
N GLN A 124 -25.78 19.11 -12.55
CA GLN A 124 -25.51 19.61 -13.90
C GLN A 124 -24.24 19.02 -14.54
N SER A 125 -23.67 17.97 -13.95
CA SER A 125 -22.41 17.37 -14.38
C SER A 125 -22.47 15.85 -14.46
N LEU A 126 -21.63 15.26 -15.32
CA LEU A 126 -21.36 13.82 -15.33
C LEU A 126 -20.41 13.48 -14.18
N ASN A 127 -20.77 12.51 -13.33
CA ASN A 127 -19.95 12.02 -12.22
C ASN A 127 -19.07 10.84 -12.66
N LEU A 128 -17.76 10.90 -12.37
CA LEU A 128 -16.82 9.83 -12.70
C LEU A 128 -17.05 8.56 -11.87
N GLY A 129 -17.39 8.69 -10.58
CA GLY A 129 -17.70 7.57 -9.69
C GLY A 129 -18.83 6.72 -10.25
N ASN A 130 -19.96 7.34 -10.60
CA ASN A 130 -21.09 6.63 -11.24
C ASN A 130 -20.67 5.91 -12.53
N LEU A 131 -19.68 6.44 -13.27
CA LEU A 131 -19.19 5.77 -14.47
C LEU A 131 -18.36 4.53 -14.13
N LEU A 132 -17.48 4.62 -13.13
CA LEU A 132 -16.70 3.50 -12.62
C LEU A 132 -17.62 2.40 -12.05
N ASP A 133 -18.65 2.78 -11.29
CA ASP A 133 -19.67 1.87 -10.78
C ASP A 133 -20.40 1.15 -11.92
N ASN A 134 -20.76 1.88 -12.98
CA ASN A 134 -21.38 1.26 -14.17
C ASN A 134 -20.46 0.24 -14.86
N MET A 135 -19.14 0.47 -14.88
CA MET A 135 -18.17 -0.47 -15.45
C MET A 135 -18.02 -1.72 -14.57
N ASP A 136 -17.97 -1.54 -13.25
CA ASP A 136 -17.85 -2.62 -12.26
C ASP A 136 -19.12 -3.47 -12.20
N GLU A 137 -20.30 -2.85 -12.13
CA GLU A 137 -21.59 -3.55 -12.15
C GLU A 137 -21.81 -4.33 -13.45
N ALA A 138 -21.34 -3.80 -14.58
CA ALA A 138 -21.36 -4.50 -15.86
C ALA A 138 -20.29 -5.60 -15.97
N LYS A 139 -19.44 -5.74 -14.93
CA LYS A 139 -18.36 -6.72 -14.81
C LYS A 139 -17.34 -6.63 -15.94
N ALA A 140 -16.94 -5.42 -16.31
CA ALA A 140 -15.84 -5.23 -17.25
C ALA A 140 -14.58 -5.97 -16.75
N GLY A 141 -13.91 -6.70 -17.64
CA GLY A 141 -12.66 -7.38 -17.30
C GLY A 141 -11.48 -6.40 -17.20
N VAL A 142 -11.53 -5.35 -18.03
CA VAL A 142 -10.55 -4.26 -18.06
C VAL A 142 -11.30 -2.93 -18.13
N SER A 143 -11.04 -2.06 -17.17
CA SER A 143 -11.59 -0.69 -17.11
C SER A 143 -10.47 0.33 -17.31
N LEU A 144 -10.53 1.11 -18.38
CA LEU A 144 -9.53 2.14 -18.70
C LEU A 144 -10.17 3.52 -18.65
N VAL A 145 -9.56 4.49 -17.96
CA VAL A 145 -10.08 5.85 -17.86
C VAL A 145 -8.97 6.85 -18.18
N PHE A 146 -9.13 7.65 -19.23
CA PHE A 146 -8.18 8.66 -19.67
C PHE A 146 -8.81 10.05 -19.60
N LEU A 147 -8.20 10.96 -18.83
CA LEU A 147 -8.79 12.25 -18.49
C LEU A 147 -7.90 13.41 -18.96
N ASP A 148 -8.25 14.01 -20.10
CA ASP A 148 -7.68 15.25 -20.63
C ASP A 148 -8.50 16.47 -20.17
N ALA A 149 -8.65 16.58 -18.84
CA ALA A 149 -9.50 17.62 -18.25
C ALA A 149 -8.68 18.79 -17.70
N CYS A 150 -9.06 20.01 -18.10
CA CYS A 150 -8.61 21.23 -17.46
C CYS A 150 -9.16 21.27 -16.02
N ARG A 151 -8.23 21.39 -15.06
CA ARG A 151 -8.47 21.40 -13.60
C ARG A 151 -8.69 22.81 -13.05
N ASP A 152 -8.84 23.80 -13.92
CA ASP A 152 -9.21 25.17 -13.55
C ASP A 152 -10.74 25.22 -13.55
N ASN A 153 -11.35 25.59 -12.42
CA ASN A 153 -12.81 25.66 -12.29
C ASN A 153 -13.28 26.99 -12.89
N PRO A 154 -13.88 27.02 -14.10
CA PRO A 154 -14.33 28.28 -14.70
C PRO A 154 -15.46 28.94 -13.90
N PHE A 155 -16.08 28.21 -12.97
CA PHE A 155 -17.11 28.67 -12.05
C PHE A 155 -16.55 29.13 -10.70
N ALA A 156 -15.24 29.00 -10.45
CA ALA A 156 -14.60 29.35 -9.16
C ALA A 156 -14.73 30.83 -8.78
N ARG A 157 -14.98 31.74 -9.72
CA ARG A 157 -15.22 33.16 -9.37
C ARG A 157 -16.57 33.39 -8.68
N ARG A 158 -17.49 32.43 -8.74
CA ARG A 158 -18.83 32.49 -8.12
C ARG A 158 -18.88 31.85 -6.73
N PHE A 159 -17.87 31.07 -6.34
CA PHE A 159 -17.76 30.40 -5.02
C PHE A 159 -16.43 30.71 -4.34
N ARG A 160 -16.40 30.76 -3.01
CA ARG A 160 -15.13 30.69 -2.26
C ARG A 160 -14.62 29.24 -2.21
N SER A 161 -14.53 28.54 -3.34
CA SER A 161 -14.06 27.13 -3.36
C SER A 161 -12.54 27.08 -3.32
N THR A 162 -11.98 26.38 -2.32
CA THR A 162 -10.53 26.27 -2.06
C THR A 162 -9.83 25.11 -2.78
N SER A 163 -10.58 24.23 -3.45
CA SER A 163 -10.07 23.00 -4.09
C SER A 163 -9.84 23.21 -5.60
N ARG A 164 -8.57 23.20 -6.02
CA ARG A 164 -8.17 23.21 -7.45
C ARG A 164 -8.00 21.79 -7.99
N GLY A 165 -8.70 21.47 -9.06
CA GLY A 165 -8.57 20.24 -9.85
C GLY A 165 -9.40 19.03 -9.40
N LEU A 166 -9.16 17.89 -10.06
CA LEU A 166 -9.85 16.62 -9.80
C LEU A 166 -9.34 15.92 -8.53
N ALA A 167 -10.25 15.34 -7.76
CA ALA A 167 -10.00 14.43 -6.66
C ALA A 167 -9.21 13.19 -7.10
N LYS A 168 -8.40 12.65 -6.18
CA LYS A 168 -7.87 11.29 -6.29
C LYS A 168 -9.03 10.30 -6.15
N VAL A 169 -9.10 9.30 -7.02
CA VAL A 169 -10.09 8.20 -6.95
C VAL A 169 -9.37 6.92 -6.58
N GLU A 170 -9.90 6.14 -5.63
CA GLU A 170 -9.39 4.79 -5.36
C GLU A 170 -9.94 3.85 -6.44
N ALA A 171 -9.05 3.36 -7.30
CA ALA A 171 -9.43 2.47 -8.40
C ALA A 171 -9.58 1.02 -7.92
N ALA A 172 -10.71 0.40 -8.27
CA ALA A 172 -10.92 -1.04 -8.04
C ALA A 172 -9.94 -1.89 -8.86
N SER A 173 -9.71 -3.13 -8.43
CA SER A 173 -8.81 -4.06 -9.13
C SER A 173 -9.31 -4.33 -10.56
N GLY A 174 -8.44 -4.13 -11.57
CA GLY A 174 -8.83 -4.20 -12.98
C GLY A 174 -9.19 -2.84 -13.60
N THR A 175 -9.05 -1.75 -12.84
CA THR A 175 -9.24 -0.38 -13.31
C THR A 175 -7.91 0.37 -13.36
N LEU A 176 -7.66 1.06 -14.47
CA LEU A 176 -6.51 1.94 -14.67
C LEU A 176 -6.98 3.33 -15.09
N ILE A 177 -6.59 4.35 -14.33
CA ILE A 177 -6.96 5.75 -14.55
C ILE A 177 -5.69 6.54 -14.89
N HIS A 178 -5.67 7.25 -16.00
CA HIS A 178 -4.57 8.12 -16.42
C HIS A 178 -5.05 9.56 -16.57
N TYR A 179 -4.52 10.44 -15.73
CA TYR A 179 -4.80 11.87 -15.72
C TYR A 179 -3.79 12.60 -16.59
N ALA A 180 -4.24 13.62 -17.32
CA ALA A 180 -3.36 14.46 -18.14
C ALA A 180 -2.36 15.29 -17.32
N THR A 181 -2.58 15.49 -16.03
CA THR A 181 -1.66 16.16 -15.11
C THR A 181 -1.83 15.69 -13.66
N ARG A 182 -0.82 15.91 -12.81
CA ARG A 182 -0.80 15.59 -11.37
C ARG A 182 -1.93 16.28 -10.59
N PRO A 183 -2.35 15.72 -9.44
CA PRO A 183 -3.27 16.38 -8.52
C PRO A 183 -2.87 17.83 -8.20
N GLY A 184 -3.82 18.77 -8.26
CA GLY A 184 -3.60 20.20 -7.96
C GLY A 184 -2.94 21.04 -9.07
N SER A 185 -2.54 20.44 -10.19
CA SER A 185 -1.99 21.15 -11.37
C SER A 185 -3.02 21.29 -12.50
N VAL A 186 -2.75 22.11 -13.53
CA VAL A 186 -3.68 22.34 -14.67
C VAL A 186 -3.10 21.69 -15.93
N ALA A 187 -3.96 21.02 -16.72
CA ALA A 187 -3.61 20.50 -18.03
C ALA A 187 -3.74 21.63 -19.07
N SER A 188 -2.83 21.67 -20.03
CA SER A 188 -2.85 22.65 -21.11
C SER A 188 -3.71 22.15 -22.27
N ASP A 189 -4.64 22.99 -22.74
CA ASP A 189 -5.42 22.78 -23.97
C ASP A 189 -4.51 22.70 -25.22
N GLY A 190 -3.23 23.09 -25.12
CA GLY A 190 -2.26 23.07 -26.21
C GLY A 190 -2.45 24.19 -27.24
N GLU A 191 -1.45 24.39 -28.10
CA GLU A 191 -1.50 25.36 -29.21
C GLU A 191 -1.75 24.68 -30.58
N GLY A 192 -1.78 23.35 -30.60
CA GLY A 192 -1.97 22.54 -31.80
C GLY A 192 -3.43 22.19 -32.09
N LYS A 193 -3.64 21.27 -33.02
CA LYS A 193 -4.97 20.74 -33.40
C LYS A 193 -5.66 19.96 -32.27
N ASN A 194 -4.87 19.42 -31.34
CA ASN A 194 -5.28 18.60 -30.21
C ASN A 194 -4.55 19.08 -28.95
N GLY A 195 -5.10 18.74 -27.77
CA GLY A 195 -4.43 18.92 -26.48
C GLY A 195 -3.10 18.18 -26.38
N THR A 196 -2.17 18.69 -25.56
CA THR A 196 -0.80 18.14 -25.46
C THR A 196 -0.81 16.68 -25.01
N TYR A 197 -1.72 16.33 -24.10
CA TYR A 197 -1.90 14.97 -23.63
C TYR A 197 -2.50 14.07 -24.71
N THR A 198 -3.61 14.50 -25.33
CA THR A 198 -4.25 13.75 -26.42
C THR A 198 -3.29 13.50 -27.58
N GLU A 199 -2.48 14.48 -27.98
CA GLU A 199 -1.48 14.31 -29.03
C GLU A 199 -0.45 13.23 -28.68
N ALA A 200 0.06 13.24 -27.45
CA ALA A 200 0.98 12.22 -26.96
C ALA A 200 0.33 10.83 -26.90
N LEU A 201 -0.93 10.74 -26.45
CA LEU A 201 -1.70 9.50 -26.39
C LEU A 201 -1.93 8.90 -27.78
N LEU A 202 -2.33 9.72 -28.76
CA LEU A 202 -2.53 9.28 -30.14
C LEU A 202 -1.25 8.73 -30.79
N GLY A 203 -0.09 9.26 -30.40
CA GLY A 203 1.21 8.79 -30.88
C GLY A 203 1.57 7.38 -30.38
N GLN A 204 1.06 6.97 -29.23
CA GLN A 204 1.47 5.73 -28.54
C GLN A 204 0.39 4.63 -28.60
N ILE A 205 -0.90 4.97 -28.64
CA ILE A 205 -2.02 4.02 -28.55
C ILE A 205 -2.11 3.01 -29.71
N SER A 206 -1.39 3.26 -30.81
CA SER A 206 -1.42 2.40 -32.00
C SER A 206 -0.25 1.43 -32.09
N GLU A 207 0.70 1.53 -31.18
CA GLU A 207 1.91 0.72 -31.20
C GLU A 207 1.55 -0.76 -31.00
N PRO A 208 1.84 -1.63 -31.97
CA PRO A 208 1.54 -3.06 -31.84
C PRO A 208 2.38 -3.69 -30.72
N GLY A 209 1.74 -4.52 -29.89
CA GLY A 209 2.44 -5.33 -28.88
C GLY A 209 2.98 -4.57 -27.66
N VAL A 210 2.55 -3.32 -27.43
CA VAL A 210 2.95 -2.55 -26.23
C VAL A 210 1.86 -2.66 -25.15
N PRO A 211 2.18 -3.13 -23.92
CA PRO A 211 1.24 -3.12 -22.80
C PRO A 211 0.80 -1.70 -22.45
N VAL A 212 -0.46 -1.55 -22.01
CA VAL A 212 -1.04 -0.23 -21.73
C VAL A 212 -0.26 0.56 -20.68
N GLU A 213 0.28 -0.06 -19.64
CA GLU A 213 1.10 0.61 -18.61
C GLU A 213 2.37 1.22 -19.20
N LEU A 214 3.06 0.47 -20.07
CA LEU A 214 4.26 0.97 -20.76
C LEU A 214 3.90 2.08 -21.76
N MET A 215 2.79 1.91 -22.48
CA MET A 215 2.27 2.90 -23.42
C MET A 215 1.94 4.22 -22.68
N LEU A 216 1.27 4.18 -21.53
CA LEU A 216 0.96 5.37 -20.72
C LEU A 216 2.22 6.00 -20.11
N LYS A 217 3.23 5.20 -19.73
CA LYS A 217 4.53 5.73 -19.31
C LYS A 217 5.21 6.52 -20.43
N ARG A 218 5.15 6.04 -21.68
CA ARG A 218 5.68 6.77 -22.85
C ARG A 218 4.90 8.06 -23.11
N VAL A 219 3.58 8.04 -22.94
CA VAL A 219 2.73 9.25 -22.99
C VAL A 219 3.17 10.27 -21.95
N ALA A 220 3.34 9.85 -20.68
CA ALA A 220 3.78 10.72 -19.59
C ALA A 220 5.11 11.41 -19.89
N ASN A 221 6.12 10.63 -20.31
CA ASN A 221 7.43 11.15 -20.70
C ASN A 221 7.34 12.17 -21.85
N THR A 222 6.50 11.90 -22.84
CA THR A 222 6.30 12.79 -24.00
C THR A 222 5.66 14.11 -23.58
N VAL A 223 4.66 14.08 -22.70
CA VAL A 223 3.99 15.29 -22.20
C VAL A 223 4.92 16.13 -21.33
N VAL A 224 5.67 15.51 -20.41
CA VAL A 224 6.66 16.20 -19.57
C VAL A 224 7.72 16.89 -20.43
N ALA A 225 8.24 16.19 -21.45
CA ALA A 225 9.22 16.75 -22.36
C ALA A 225 8.65 17.93 -23.18
N LYS A 226 7.48 17.77 -23.81
CA LYS A 226 6.84 18.82 -24.63
C LYS A 226 6.48 20.06 -23.81
N THR A 227 6.02 19.89 -22.58
CA THR A 227 5.62 21.00 -21.71
C THR A 227 6.74 21.56 -20.85
N LYS A 228 7.96 21.02 -20.96
CA LYS A 228 9.12 21.38 -20.13
C LYS A 228 8.81 21.25 -18.64
N GLY A 229 8.13 20.18 -18.27
CA GLY A 229 7.73 19.88 -16.89
C GLY A 229 6.53 20.67 -16.36
N LYS A 230 5.87 21.50 -17.17
CA LYS A 230 4.66 22.24 -16.73
C LYS A 230 3.43 21.35 -16.57
N GLN A 231 3.38 20.23 -17.30
CA GLN A 231 2.30 19.25 -17.23
C GLN A 231 2.92 17.87 -17.04
N GLU A 232 2.41 17.13 -16.07
CA GLU A 232 2.94 15.82 -15.73
C GLU A 232 1.82 14.81 -15.53
N PRO A 233 1.57 13.92 -16.52
CA PRO A 233 0.53 12.91 -16.40
C PRO A 233 0.74 11.97 -15.22
N TRP A 234 -0.37 11.48 -14.65
CA TRP A 234 -0.38 10.66 -13.44
C TRP A 234 -1.27 9.44 -13.62
N VAL A 235 -0.82 8.26 -13.15
CA VAL A 235 -1.57 7.00 -13.22
C VAL A 235 -2.08 6.61 -11.83
N GLU A 236 -3.28 6.08 -11.76
CA GLU A 236 -3.87 5.47 -10.56
C GLU A 236 -4.48 4.10 -10.91
N GLY A 237 -4.41 3.14 -9.98
CA GLY A 237 -4.95 1.80 -10.17
C GLY A 237 -3.98 0.82 -10.84
N SER A 238 -4.48 -0.39 -11.08
CA SER A 238 -3.73 -1.48 -11.72
C SER A 238 -4.66 -2.48 -12.41
N LEU A 239 -4.16 -3.07 -13.51
CA LEU A 239 -4.87 -4.10 -14.26
C LEU A 239 -4.53 -5.50 -13.76
N ARG A 240 -5.41 -6.45 -14.07
CA ARG A 240 -5.14 -7.88 -13.92
C ARG A 240 -4.66 -8.42 -15.28
N GLY A 241 -3.36 -8.70 -15.38
CA GLY A 241 -2.72 -9.11 -16.64
C GLY A 241 -2.47 -7.94 -17.59
N ASP A 242 -1.92 -8.25 -18.76
CA ASP A 242 -1.53 -7.23 -19.76
C ASP A 242 -2.69 -6.94 -20.72
N PHE A 243 -2.96 -5.65 -20.96
CA PHE A 243 -3.86 -5.20 -22.02
C PHE A 243 -3.09 -4.55 -23.17
N TYR A 244 -3.45 -4.91 -24.40
CA TYR A 244 -2.87 -4.38 -25.63
C TYR A 244 -3.96 -3.79 -26.53
N PHE A 245 -3.78 -2.53 -26.92
CA PHE A 245 -4.64 -1.89 -27.91
C PHE A 245 -4.56 -2.56 -29.27
N ARG A 246 -3.37 -3.03 -29.67
CA ARG A 246 -3.17 -3.80 -30.90
C ARG A 246 -2.32 -5.03 -30.61
N SER A 247 -2.95 -6.20 -30.67
CA SER A 247 -2.25 -7.49 -30.69
C SER A 247 -1.62 -7.72 -32.06
N VAL A 248 -0.39 -8.21 -32.11
CA VAL A 248 0.21 -8.75 -33.34
C VAL A 248 -0.40 -10.13 -33.62
N ALA A 249 -1.10 -10.27 -34.75
CA ALA A 249 -1.78 -11.50 -35.13
C ALA A 249 -0.75 -12.63 -35.38
N GLY A 250 -0.87 -13.71 -34.62
CA GLY A 250 0.02 -14.88 -34.65
C GLY A 250 0.25 -15.54 -33.28
N ALA A 251 -0.03 -14.84 -32.18
CA ALA A 251 0.22 -15.35 -30.83
C ALA A 251 -0.98 -16.10 -30.20
N ALA A 252 -1.72 -16.88 -30.99
CA ALA A 252 -2.83 -17.70 -30.50
C ALA A 252 -2.89 -19.08 -31.18
N SER A 253 -1.86 -19.91 -30.97
CA SER A 253 -1.91 -21.38 -30.81
C SER A 253 -0.49 -21.94 -30.82
N GLY A 254 -0.22 -22.88 -29.92
CA GLY A 254 1.10 -23.47 -29.71
C GLY A 254 1.64 -24.20 -30.94
N THR A 255 2.75 -23.70 -31.48
CA THR A 255 3.92 -24.41 -32.04
C THR A 255 4.76 -23.34 -32.73
N GLU A 256 6.00 -23.19 -32.29
CA GLU A 256 6.95 -22.14 -32.67
C GLU A 256 7.43 -22.33 -34.14
N PRO A 257 7.38 -21.30 -35.01
CA PRO A 257 8.25 -21.21 -36.18
C PRO A 257 9.09 -19.92 -36.18
N PRO A 258 10.22 -19.90 -36.92
CA PRO A 258 11.38 -19.12 -36.56
C PRO A 258 11.31 -17.65 -36.98
N LEU A 259 11.89 -16.82 -36.13
CA LEU A 259 12.03 -15.37 -36.24
C LEU A 259 12.93 -14.95 -37.41
N SER A 260 12.45 -13.99 -38.21
CA SER A 260 13.34 -13.10 -38.97
C SER A 260 12.71 -11.72 -39.22
N VAL A 261 12.64 -10.91 -38.15
CA VAL A 261 12.82 -9.45 -38.18
C VAL A 261 13.50 -9.10 -36.85
N PRO A 262 14.55 -8.26 -36.79
CA PRO A 262 15.23 -7.95 -35.53
C PRO A 262 14.35 -7.02 -34.69
N VAL A 263 13.43 -7.62 -33.94
CA VAL A 263 12.89 -7.02 -32.72
C VAL A 263 13.96 -7.19 -31.66
N ASP A 264 14.21 -6.14 -30.89
CA ASP A 264 15.06 -6.22 -29.70
C ASP A 264 14.45 -7.22 -28.70
N MET A 265 14.82 -8.48 -28.86
CA MET A 265 14.31 -9.62 -28.09
C MET A 265 14.59 -9.46 -26.60
N THR A 266 15.54 -8.60 -26.22
CA THR A 266 15.87 -8.34 -24.81
C THR A 266 14.73 -7.62 -24.09
N ALA A 267 14.06 -6.66 -24.72
CA ALA A 267 12.97 -5.90 -24.08
C ALA A 267 11.71 -6.74 -23.87
N VAL A 268 11.42 -7.66 -24.79
CA VAL A 268 10.27 -8.58 -24.72
C VAL A 268 10.53 -9.70 -23.71
N GLU A 269 11.77 -10.17 -23.63
CA GLU A 269 12.20 -11.13 -22.62
C GLU A 269 12.18 -10.51 -21.22
N ILE A 270 12.67 -9.27 -21.08
CA ILE A 270 12.62 -8.51 -19.82
C ILE A 270 11.17 -8.31 -19.37
N SER A 271 10.23 -7.98 -20.25
CA SER A 271 8.83 -7.79 -19.85
C SER A 271 8.15 -9.09 -19.42
N PHE A 272 8.45 -10.22 -20.07
CA PHE A 272 7.97 -11.54 -19.63
C PHE A 272 8.58 -11.92 -18.28
N TRP A 273 9.88 -11.67 -18.08
CA TRP A 273 10.53 -11.90 -16.79
C TRP A 273 9.94 -11.01 -15.68
N GLU A 274 9.66 -9.74 -15.97
CA GLU A 274 9.05 -8.79 -15.04
C GLU A 274 7.63 -9.20 -14.59
N SER A 275 6.84 -9.86 -15.45
CA SER A 275 5.50 -10.32 -15.10
C SER A 275 5.52 -11.55 -14.18
N ILE A 276 6.52 -12.42 -14.29
CA ILE A 276 6.63 -13.64 -13.48
C ILE A 276 7.63 -13.57 -12.32
N LYS A 277 8.53 -12.57 -12.25
CA LYS A 277 9.64 -12.54 -11.26
C LYS A 277 9.18 -12.57 -9.80
N ASN A 278 7.96 -12.08 -9.56
CA ASN A 278 7.30 -12.06 -8.25
C ASN A 278 6.36 -13.25 -8.03
N SER A 279 6.20 -14.13 -9.02
CA SER A 279 5.39 -15.34 -8.88
C SER A 279 6.05 -16.33 -7.92
N SER A 280 5.21 -17.02 -7.15
CA SER A 280 5.57 -18.15 -6.30
C SER A 280 5.30 -19.50 -6.97
N ASP A 281 4.69 -19.50 -8.15
CA ASP A 281 4.39 -20.71 -8.91
C ASP A 281 5.60 -21.17 -9.73
N VAL A 282 5.93 -22.45 -9.64
CA VAL A 282 7.05 -23.05 -10.38
C VAL A 282 6.73 -23.16 -11.87
N GLU A 283 5.45 -23.30 -12.22
CA GLU A 283 4.97 -23.45 -13.60
C GLU A 283 5.21 -22.17 -14.42
N ASP A 284 5.16 -20.99 -13.80
CA ASP A 284 5.46 -19.70 -14.45
C ASP A 284 6.94 -19.59 -14.87
N PHE A 285 7.86 -20.11 -14.05
CA PHE A 285 9.29 -20.13 -14.38
C PHE A 285 9.63 -21.24 -15.38
N GLN A 286 8.91 -22.37 -15.34
CA GLN A 286 9.03 -23.40 -16.37
C GLN A 286 8.57 -22.87 -17.74
N ALA A 287 7.47 -22.11 -17.78
CA ALA A 287 6.99 -21.46 -18.99
C ALA A 287 7.99 -20.43 -19.56
N TYR A 288 8.75 -19.73 -18.70
CA TYR A 288 9.86 -18.88 -19.16
C TYR A 288 11.01 -19.69 -19.77
N LEU A 289 11.40 -20.81 -19.15
CA LEU A 289 12.47 -21.68 -19.66
C LEU A 289 12.11 -22.30 -21.01
N ASP A 290 10.85 -22.69 -21.18
CA ASP A 290 10.34 -23.28 -22.41
C ASP A 290 10.28 -22.24 -23.54
N LYS A 291 9.95 -20.99 -23.22
CA LYS A 291 9.77 -19.88 -24.19
C LYS A 291 11.07 -19.14 -24.52
N TYR A 292 12.03 -19.09 -23.60
CA TYR A 292 13.31 -18.41 -23.77
C TYR A 292 14.47 -19.33 -23.36
N PRO A 293 14.72 -20.45 -24.07
CA PRO A 293 15.71 -21.44 -23.67
C PRO A 293 17.15 -20.91 -23.66
N ASN A 294 17.41 -19.79 -24.36
CA ASN A 294 18.69 -19.06 -24.37
C ASN A 294 18.57 -17.63 -23.80
N GLY A 295 17.52 -17.36 -23.01
CA GLY A 295 17.26 -16.05 -22.41
C GLY A 295 18.26 -15.66 -21.30
N GLN A 296 18.41 -14.36 -21.10
CA GLN A 296 19.21 -13.69 -20.07
C GLN A 296 18.85 -14.13 -18.63
N PHE A 297 17.61 -14.55 -18.38
CA PHE A 297 17.12 -15.01 -17.07
C PHE A 297 16.98 -16.53 -16.96
N VAL A 298 17.46 -17.33 -17.93
CA VAL A 298 17.42 -18.81 -17.88
C VAL A 298 18.04 -19.35 -16.59
N ALA A 299 19.21 -18.84 -16.21
CA ALA A 299 19.87 -19.24 -14.97
C ALA A 299 19.06 -18.89 -13.71
N LEU A 300 18.19 -17.87 -13.75
CA LEU A 300 17.33 -17.48 -12.64
C LEU A 300 16.04 -18.32 -12.61
N ALA A 301 15.42 -18.54 -13.76
CA ALA A 301 14.24 -19.39 -13.90
C ALA A 301 14.55 -20.85 -13.57
N GLU A 302 15.69 -21.40 -14.02
CA GLU A 302 16.13 -22.75 -13.62
C GLU A 302 16.31 -22.87 -12.11
N ARG A 303 16.80 -21.81 -11.44
CA ARG A 303 16.94 -21.80 -9.98
C ARG A 303 15.60 -21.77 -9.26
N ARG A 304 14.60 -21.11 -9.85
CA ARG A 304 13.22 -21.10 -9.33
C ARG A 304 12.53 -22.45 -9.54
N VAL A 305 12.77 -23.14 -10.67
CA VAL A 305 12.24 -24.49 -10.95
C VAL A 305 12.95 -25.58 -10.15
N LYS A 306 14.27 -25.50 -9.98
CA LYS A 306 15.07 -26.44 -9.16
C LYS A 306 14.86 -26.25 -7.65
N ARG A 307 14.14 -25.20 -7.23
CA ARG A 307 13.76 -24.98 -5.83
C ARG A 307 12.71 -26.01 -5.44
N LYS A 308 13.17 -27.17 -4.93
CA LYS A 308 12.29 -28.07 -4.17
C LYS A 308 11.64 -27.26 -3.03
N PRO A 309 10.33 -27.42 -2.78
CA PRO A 309 9.80 -26.99 -1.49
C PRO A 309 10.66 -27.64 -0.41
N ALA A 310 11.09 -26.86 0.58
CA ALA A 310 11.82 -27.38 1.71
C ALA A 310 10.98 -28.51 2.31
N ARG A 311 11.41 -29.75 2.08
CA ARG A 311 10.92 -30.90 2.81
C ARG A 311 11.42 -30.65 4.23
N VAL A 312 10.48 -30.40 5.14
CA VAL A 312 10.77 -30.43 6.57
C VAL A 312 11.14 -31.88 6.84
N ASP A 313 12.44 -32.16 6.97
CA ASP A 313 12.88 -33.44 7.51
C ASP A 313 12.49 -33.46 8.98
N GLU A 314 11.40 -34.19 9.22
CA GLU A 314 10.80 -34.49 10.50
C GLU A 314 11.67 -35.53 11.24
N SER A 315 12.91 -35.18 11.58
CA SER A 315 13.59 -35.73 12.77
C SER A 315 14.86 -34.94 13.07
N THR A 316 14.79 -33.98 14.00
CA THR A 316 15.61 -33.98 15.21
C THR A 316 14.97 -33.04 16.21
N THR A 317 14.60 -33.64 17.33
CA THR A 317 13.76 -33.16 18.41
C THR A 317 14.44 -32.07 19.25
N THR A 318 13.70 -30.99 19.51
CA THR A 318 13.66 -30.19 20.77
C THR A 318 14.86 -29.31 21.16
N ARG A 319 14.71 -27.96 21.06
CA ARG A 319 14.39 -27.06 22.21
C ARG A 319 14.31 -25.58 21.81
N LEU A 320 13.34 -24.89 22.42
CA LEU A 320 13.11 -23.43 22.52
C LEU A 320 12.55 -22.73 21.27
N ALA A 321 11.34 -22.17 21.43
CA ALA A 321 10.60 -21.46 20.40
C ALA A 321 11.39 -20.24 19.87
N PRO A 322 11.54 -20.07 18.54
CA PRO A 322 12.20 -18.89 18.01
C PRO A 322 11.24 -17.69 18.08
N ALA A 323 11.76 -16.54 18.48
CA ALA A 323 11.07 -15.28 18.26
C ALA A 323 10.78 -15.16 16.76
N VAL A 324 9.50 -14.99 16.40
CA VAL A 324 9.07 -14.96 15.01
C VAL A 324 9.66 -13.70 14.38
N ALA A 325 10.64 -13.86 13.48
CA ALA A 325 11.25 -12.77 12.74
C ALA A 325 10.17 -11.86 12.13
N GLY A 326 10.34 -10.54 12.24
CA GLY A 326 9.36 -9.57 11.74
C GLY A 326 8.17 -9.30 12.69
N MET A 327 8.12 -9.93 13.87
CA MET A 327 7.15 -9.56 14.91
C MET A 327 7.41 -8.13 15.39
N THR A 328 6.35 -7.33 15.51
CA THR A 328 6.45 -5.96 16.01
C THR A 328 5.89 -5.78 17.41
N PHE A 329 6.42 -4.81 18.17
CA PHE A 329 5.94 -4.46 19.51
C PHE A 329 6.26 -3.01 19.88
N LEU A 330 5.60 -2.51 20.92
CA LEU A 330 5.84 -1.20 21.54
C LEU A 330 6.13 -1.39 23.04
N ASP A 331 7.16 -0.70 23.56
CA ASP A 331 7.43 -0.66 25.01
C ASP A 331 6.59 0.41 25.75
N CYS A 332 6.12 1.42 25.03
CA CYS A 332 5.21 2.45 25.50
C CYS A 332 4.49 3.11 24.30
N ILE A 333 3.38 3.82 24.56
CA ILE A 333 2.56 4.45 23.50
C ILE A 333 3.36 5.44 22.64
N GLU A 334 4.31 6.13 23.25
CA GLU A 334 5.13 7.17 22.60
C GLU A 334 6.50 6.66 22.15
N CYS A 335 6.78 5.37 22.36
CA CYS A 335 8.06 4.75 22.04
C CYS A 335 8.11 4.36 20.56
N PRO A 336 9.31 4.23 19.97
CA PRO A 336 9.47 3.63 18.65
C PRO A 336 8.87 2.22 18.57
N GLU A 337 8.14 1.93 17.49
CA GLU A 337 7.72 0.55 17.17
C GLU A 337 8.97 -0.25 16.79
N MET A 338 9.12 -1.42 17.41
CA MET A 338 10.30 -2.25 17.27
C MET A 338 9.96 -3.52 16.50
N VAL A 339 10.90 -3.98 15.66
CA VAL A 339 10.82 -5.21 14.87
C VAL A 339 11.85 -6.20 15.40
N VAL A 340 11.43 -7.44 15.70
CA VAL A 340 12.36 -8.50 16.11
C VAL A 340 13.18 -8.98 14.91
N ILE A 341 14.50 -8.86 15.05
CA ILE A 341 15.52 -9.31 14.11
C ILE A 341 16.06 -10.66 14.60
N PRO A 342 16.00 -11.73 13.78
CA PRO A 342 16.45 -13.05 14.19
C PRO A 342 17.98 -13.11 14.34
N SER A 343 18.48 -14.13 15.03
CA SER A 343 19.89 -14.51 14.90
C SER A 343 20.15 -15.13 13.52
N GLY A 344 21.38 -15.05 13.04
CA GLY A 344 21.75 -15.58 11.73
C GLY A 344 23.14 -15.15 11.30
N SER A 345 23.59 -15.58 10.12
CA SER A 345 24.83 -15.09 9.52
C SER A 345 24.58 -14.51 8.14
N PHE A 346 25.46 -13.60 7.72
CA PHE A 346 25.46 -13.03 6.38
C PHE A 346 26.87 -12.62 5.95
N GLU A 347 27.04 -12.41 4.65
CA GLU A 347 28.24 -11.80 4.08
C GLU A 347 28.09 -10.28 4.07
N MET A 348 28.94 -9.60 4.86
CA MET A 348 28.95 -8.15 5.00
C MET A 348 29.93 -7.52 4.02
N GLY A 349 29.53 -6.41 3.41
CA GLY A 349 30.36 -5.64 2.47
C GLY A 349 30.15 -5.98 1.00
N SER A 350 31.04 -5.45 0.14
CA SER A 350 31.01 -5.61 -1.32
C SER A 350 32.41 -5.58 -1.92
N ASN A 351 32.50 -5.86 -3.22
CA ASN A 351 33.74 -5.67 -4.00
C ASN A 351 33.76 -4.36 -4.81
N ASP A 352 32.76 -3.51 -4.65
CA ASP A 352 32.56 -2.31 -5.48
C ASP A 352 33.49 -1.17 -5.05
N TYR A 353 33.67 -0.98 -3.73
CA TYR A 353 34.43 0.13 -3.16
C TYR A 353 35.44 -0.32 -2.11
N GLY A 354 36.56 0.39 -1.99
CA GLY A 354 37.68 0.00 -1.12
C GLY A 354 37.32 -0.08 0.37
N ASN A 355 36.42 0.80 0.83
CA ASN A 355 35.93 0.82 2.20
C ASN A 355 34.85 -0.23 2.49
N GLU A 356 34.30 -0.89 1.47
CA GLU A 356 33.32 -1.98 1.59
C GLU A 356 33.96 -3.37 1.58
N LYS A 357 35.30 -3.42 1.46
CA LYS A 357 36.11 -4.64 1.36
C LYS A 357 36.83 -4.99 2.67
N PRO A 358 37.25 -6.25 2.86
CA PRO A 358 36.78 -7.42 2.13
C PRO A 358 35.34 -7.78 2.50
N ILE A 359 34.68 -8.51 1.61
CA ILE A 359 33.47 -9.25 1.99
C ILE A 359 33.89 -10.25 3.07
N HIS A 360 33.18 -10.26 4.21
CA HIS A 360 33.48 -11.13 5.33
C HIS A 360 32.19 -11.61 6.00
N ARG A 361 32.23 -12.83 6.55
CA ARG A 361 31.09 -13.45 7.21
C ARG A 361 30.92 -12.88 8.63
N VAL A 362 29.70 -12.45 8.94
CA VAL A 362 29.29 -11.99 10.27
C VAL A 362 28.17 -12.87 10.81
N GLN A 363 28.26 -13.24 12.08
CA GLN A 363 27.28 -14.02 12.83
C GLN A 363 26.59 -13.13 13.88
N ILE A 364 25.31 -12.83 13.66
CA ILE A 364 24.43 -12.26 14.69
C ILE A 364 24.03 -13.40 15.63
N GLY A 365 24.69 -13.48 16.79
CA GLY A 365 24.56 -14.62 17.71
C GLY A 365 23.22 -14.69 18.45
N LYS A 366 22.58 -13.53 18.68
CA LYS A 366 21.32 -13.43 19.44
C LYS A 366 20.31 -12.56 18.69
N PRO A 367 19.00 -12.86 18.77
CA PRO A 367 18.00 -11.96 18.27
C PRO A 367 18.03 -10.64 19.06
N PHE A 368 17.76 -9.55 18.37
CA PHE A 368 17.60 -8.23 18.95
C PHE A 368 16.38 -7.58 18.31
N ALA A 369 15.97 -6.40 18.76
CA ALA A 369 14.93 -5.64 18.07
C ALA A 369 15.50 -4.35 17.49
N LEU A 370 15.01 -3.94 16.33
CA LEU A 370 15.42 -2.71 15.64
C LEU A 370 14.19 -1.84 15.39
N GLY A 371 14.33 -0.52 15.48
CA GLY A 371 13.26 0.42 15.16
C GLY A 371 12.74 0.17 13.76
N LYS A 372 11.41 0.02 13.64
CA LYS A 372 10.70 -0.22 12.37
C LYS A 372 11.02 0.84 11.32
N THR A 373 11.19 2.07 11.80
CA THR A 373 11.60 3.27 11.06
C THR A 373 12.73 3.96 11.81
N GLU A 374 13.26 5.04 11.25
CA GLU A 374 14.02 6.04 11.98
C GLU A 374 13.18 6.65 13.11
N VAL A 375 13.85 7.19 14.14
CA VAL A 375 13.18 7.97 15.18
C VAL A 375 12.49 9.16 14.53
N THR A 376 11.21 9.35 14.82
CA THR A 376 10.45 10.46 14.25
C THR A 376 10.59 11.75 15.06
N GLN A 377 10.30 12.89 14.45
CA GLN A 377 10.29 14.20 15.10
C GLN A 377 9.32 14.22 16.30
N GLY A 378 8.15 13.56 16.20
CA GLY A 378 7.20 13.43 17.30
C GLY A 378 7.74 12.59 18.47
N GLN A 379 8.37 11.45 18.18
CA GLN A 379 9.01 10.59 19.19
C GLN A 379 10.22 11.27 19.85
N TRP A 380 10.95 12.09 19.09
CA TRP A 380 11.99 12.92 19.66
C TRP A 380 11.41 13.93 20.63
N ARG A 381 10.43 14.72 20.18
CA ARG A 381 9.79 15.78 20.96
C ARG A 381 9.19 15.26 22.27
N SER A 382 8.52 14.10 22.24
CA SER A 382 7.88 13.52 23.44
C SER A 382 8.88 13.12 24.53
N LEU A 383 10.12 12.79 24.17
CA LEU A 383 11.15 12.34 25.12
C LEU A 383 12.18 13.42 25.47
N MET A 384 12.53 14.25 24.49
CA MET A 384 13.60 15.25 24.59
C MET A 384 13.09 16.68 24.77
N GLY A 385 11.79 16.92 24.56
CA GLY A 385 11.19 18.25 24.66
C GLY A 385 11.10 18.95 23.31
N SER A 386 12.21 19.50 22.80
CA SER A 386 12.25 20.19 21.50
C SER A 386 13.45 19.75 20.64
N HIS A 387 13.39 20.01 19.34
CA HIS A 387 14.49 19.80 18.42
C HIS A 387 14.50 20.86 17.32
N SER A 388 15.66 20.98 16.65
CA SER A 388 15.90 21.94 15.56
C SER A 388 16.11 21.20 14.23
N SER A 389 15.23 20.24 13.93
CA SER A 389 15.24 19.60 12.60
C SER A 389 14.99 20.65 11.53
N GLN A 390 15.78 20.59 10.46
CA GLN A 390 15.72 21.49 9.32
C GLN A 390 14.33 21.47 8.66
N PHE A 391 13.70 20.30 8.56
CA PHE A 391 12.38 20.09 7.95
C PHE A 391 11.28 19.94 9.00
N SER A 392 11.21 20.90 9.93
CA SER A 392 10.22 20.91 11.02
C SER A 392 8.77 21.02 10.56
N SER A 393 8.51 21.54 9.36
CA SER A 393 7.18 21.62 8.74
C SER A 393 6.67 20.29 8.15
N CYS A 394 7.52 19.27 8.09
CA CYS A 394 7.18 17.95 7.55
C CYS A 394 6.17 17.19 8.44
N GLY A 395 6.17 17.50 9.74
CA GLY A 395 5.25 16.96 10.74
C GLY A 395 5.84 15.81 11.58
N ASP A 396 5.07 15.39 12.58
CA ASP A 396 5.56 14.49 13.64
C ASP A 396 5.98 13.10 13.18
N LYS A 397 5.53 12.67 11.99
CA LYS A 397 5.89 11.39 11.38
C LYS A 397 7.13 11.45 10.49
N CYS A 398 7.75 12.61 10.31
CA CYS A 398 9.00 12.69 9.58
C CYS A 398 10.17 12.25 10.47
N PRO A 399 11.26 11.71 9.89
CA PRO A 399 12.43 11.34 10.68
C PRO A 399 12.98 12.59 11.37
N VAL A 400 13.46 12.40 12.60
CA VAL A 400 14.30 13.39 13.24
C VAL A 400 15.62 13.45 12.48
N GLU A 401 15.95 14.63 12.00
CA GLU A 401 17.23 14.93 11.38
C GLU A 401 17.89 16.14 12.04
N ASN A 402 19.10 16.48 11.60
CA ASN A 402 19.97 17.47 12.22
C ASN A 402 20.44 17.06 13.64
N VAL A 403 20.50 15.75 13.89
CA VAL A 403 20.94 15.15 15.15
C VAL A 403 22.35 14.60 15.00
N SER A 404 23.18 14.87 16.01
CA SER A 404 24.54 14.31 16.06
C SER A 404 24.52 12.90 16.66
N TRP A 405 25.64 12.19 16.55
CA TRP A 405 25.79 10.90 17.20
C TRP A 405 25.64 11.02 18.73
N ASP A 406 26.19 12.08 19.31
CA ASP A 406 26.09 12.36 20.75
C ASP A 406 24.64 12.60 21.19
N ASP A 407 23.81 13.31 20.38
CA ASP A 407 22.40 13.47 20.74
C ASP A 407 21.62 12.16 20.61
N ALA A 408 21.95 11.33 19.62
CA ALA A 408 21.33 10.03 19.45
C ALA A 408 21.60 9.14 20.69
N GLN A 409 22.82 9.15 21.21
CA GLN A 409 23.15 8.48 22.47
C GLN A 409 22.34 9.00 23.66
N GLU A 410 22.19 10.33 23.77
CA GLU A 410 21.39 10.94 24.84
C GLU A 410 19.91 10.56 24.73
N TYR A 411 19.34 10.55 23.52
CA TYR A 411 17.98 10.06 23.28
C TYR A 411 17.81 8.61 23.74
N LEU A 412 18.73 7.73 23.34
CA LEU A 412 18.70 6.30 23.68
C LEU A 412 18.88 6.06 25.19
N ARG A 413 19.70 6.87 25.86
CA ARG A 413 19.86 6.87 27.32
C ARG A 413 18.55 7.21 28.01
N LYS A 414 17.87 8.28 27.59
CA LYS A 414 16.56 8.66 28.16
C LYS A 414 15.48 7.62 27.83
N LEU A 415 15.50 7.03 26.64
CA LEU A 415 14.54 6.00 26.24
C LEU A 415 14.72 4.74 27.10
N SER A 416 15.98 4.36 27.35
CA SER A 416 16.31 3.26 28.26
C SER A 416 15.80 3.53 29.67
N GLN A 417 16.00 4.74 30.20
CA GLN A 417 15.50 5.15 31.52
C GLN A 417 13.98 5.13 31.60
N LYS A 418 13.27 5.63 30.58
CA LYS A 418 11.81 5.66 30.53
C LYS A 418 11.19 4.27 30.50
N THR A 419 11.83 3.32 29.80
CA THR A 419 11.27 1.99 29.55
C THR A 419 11.80 0.90 30.49
N GLY A 420 12.90 1.17 31.19
CA GLY A 420 13.64 0.14 31.93
C GLY A 420 14.27 -0.93 31.03
N LYS A 421 14.40 -0.67 29.72
CA LYS A 421 15.01 -1.58 28.73
C LYS A 421 16.34 -1.02 28.24
N THR A 422 17.16 -1.87 27.62
CA THR A 422 18.46 -1.45 27.07
C THR A 422 18.30 -1.06 25.60
N TYR A 423 18.31 0.25 25.35
CA TYR A 423 18.33 0.84 24.01
C TYR A 423 19.73 1.37 23.67
N ARG A 424 20.15 1.19 22.41
CA ARG A 424 21.43 1.63 21.85
C ARG A 424 21.33 1.90 20.35
N LEU A 425 22.38 2.41 19.73
CA LEU A 425 22.50 2.37 18.27
C LEU A 425 22.77 0.92 17.82
N PRO A 426 22.31 0.51 16.63
CA PRO A 426 22.75 -0.75 16.03
C PRO A 426 24.25 -0.71 15.76
N SER A 427 24.91 -1.86 15.78
CA SER A 427 26.23 -1.96 15.13
C SER A 427 26.07 -1.81 13.62
N GLU A 428 27.16 -1.47 12.95
CA GLU A 428 27.24 -1.41 11.50
C GLU A 428 26.83 -2.75 10.88
N ALA A 429 27.27 -3.85 11.48
CA ALA A 429 26.95 -5.21 11.05
C ALA A 429 25.46 -5.55 11.25
N GLU A 430 24.88 -5.22 12.41
CA GLU A 430 23.46 -5.41 12.68
C GLU A 430 22.59 -4.62 11.71
N TRP A 431 22.99 -3.38 11.37
CA TRP A 431 22.27 -2.54 10.44
C TRP A 431 22.25 -3.15 9.03
N GLU A 432 23.40 -3.60 8.50
CA GLU A 432 23.45 -4.20 7.16
C GLU A 432 22.71 -5.55 7.10
N PHE A 433 22.85 -6.37 8.15
CA PHE A 433 22.09 -7.61 8.29
C PHE A 433 20.58 -7.36 8.23
N ALA A 434 20.12 -6.38 9.00
CA ALA A 434 18.74 -5.96 9.07
C ALA A 434 18.25 -5.38 7.74
N CYS A 435 19.05 -4.55 7.06
CA CYS A 435 18.73 -4.00 5.74
C CYS A 435 18.51 -5.12 4.71
N ARG A 436 19.43 -6.09 4.65
CA ARG A 436 19.38 -7.21 3.70
C ARG A 436 18.22 -8.15 3.97
N ALA A 437 17.87 -8.37 5.24
CA ALA A 437 16.75 -9.22 5.66
C ALA A 437 16.76 -10.62 5.00
N GLY A 438 17.96 -11.20 4.83
CA GLY A 438 18.17 -12.48 4.14
C GLY A 438 18.07 -12.45 2.61
N GLY A 439 17.82 -11.28 2.02
CA GLY A 439 17.74 -11.07 0.57
C GLY A 439 19.02 -10.52 -0.07
N THR A 440 19.01 -10.46 -1.40
CA THR A 440 20.10 -9.93 -2.24
C THR A 440 19.67 -8.73 -3.07
N ALA A 441 18.58 -8.06 -2.66
CA ALA A 441 18.04 -6.90 -3.36
C ALA A 441 19.06 -5.75 -3.37
N THR A 442 19.04 -4.97 -4.46
CA THR A 442 19.92 -3.82 -4.69
C THR A 442 19.74 -2.74 -3.63
N TYR A 443 18.50 -2.55 -3.17
CA TYR A 443 18.11 -1.69 -2.06
C TYR A 443 17.43 -2.52 -0.98
N CYS A 444 17.46 -2.07 0.27
CA CYS A 444 16.86 -2.77 1.39
C CYS A 444 15.35 -2.98 1.13
N GLY A 445 14.97 -4.20 0.75
CA GLY A 445 13.57 -4.57 0.47
C GLY A 445 13.11 -4.52 -0.99
N SER A 446 13.90 -4.01 -1.93
CA SER A 446 13.50 -3.96 -3.35
C SER A 446 14.68 -3.77 -4.31
N ASP A 447 14.58 -4.35 -5.50
CA ASP A 447 15.44 -3.97 -6.64
C ASP A 447 14.91 -2.72 -7.38
N ALA A 448 13.64 -2.36 -7.17
CA ALA A 448 13.04 -1.17 -7.72
C ALA A 448 13.34 0.04 -6.82
N LEU A 449 14.24 0.92 -7.29
CA LEU A 449 14.69 2.12 -6.58
C LEU A 449 13.53 2.95 -5.99
N ASP A 450 12.55 3.33 -6.81
CA ASP A 450 11.46 4.20 -6.38
C ASP A 450 10.47 3.55 -5.40
N SER A 451 10.46 2.21 -5.28
CA SER A 451 9.56 1.53 -4.36
C SER A 451 10.09 1.54 -2.92
N ALA A 452 11.41 1.56 -2.73
CA ALA A 452 12.05 1.45 -1.42
C ALA A 452 12.83 2.70 -0.97
N VAL A 453 13.14 3.63 -1.87
CA VAL A 453 14.13 4.69 -1.59
C VAL A 453 13.54 6.08 -1.75
N TRP A 454 13.69 6.92 -0.72
CA TRP A 454 13.62 8.38 -0.85
C TRP A 454 15.02 8.94 -1.09
N TYR A 455 15.24 9.54 -2.26
CA TYR A 455 16.54 10.04 -2.74
C TYR A 455 16.34 11.34 -3.53
N VAL A 456 17.43 11.97 -3.98
CA VAL A 456 17.42 13.34 -4.53
C VAL A 456 16.39 13.59 -5.63
N PHE A 457 16.05 12.58 -6.44
CA PHE A 457 15.14 12.76 -7.56
C PHE A 457 13.65 12.55 -7.24
N ASN A 458 13.31 11.95 -6.09
CA ASN A 458 11.91 11.68 -5.71
C ASN A 458 11.50 12.26 -4.34
N SER A 459 12.45 12.84 -3.60
CA SER A 459 12.22 13.41 -2.28
C SER A 459 11.67 14.84 -2.30
N ASN A 460 11.71 15.54 -3.44
CA ASN A 460 11.45 16.98 -3.54
C ASN A 460 12.28 17.81 -2.54
N ASP A 461 13.58 17.49 -2.43
CA ASP A 461 14.54 18.21 -1.59
C ASP A 461 14.17 18.28 -0.09
N THR A 462 13.45 17.28 0.42
CA THR A 462 13.03 17.24 1.82
C THR A 462 12.92 15.81 2.35
N THR A 463 12.99 15.64 3.67
CA THR A 463 12.62 14.38 4.31
C THR A 463 11.15 14.05 4.07
N ARG A 464 10.82 12.77 4.09
CA ARG A 464 9.44 12.28 3.93
C ARG A 464 8.98 11.59 5.20
N GLN A 465 7.67 11.50 5.38
CA GLN A 465 7.10 10.71 6.47
C GLN A 465 7.63 9.28 6.41
N VAL A 466 8.04 8.75 7.55
CA VAL A 466 8.57 7.39 7.65
C VAL A 466 7.52 6.37 7.23
N ALA A 467 7.97 5.21 6.78
CA ALA A 467 7.14 4.10 6.32
C ALA A 467 6.17 4.45 5.16
N SER A 468 6.57 5.39 4.30
CA SER A 468 5.82 5.76 3.09
C SER A 468 6.29 5.04 1.82
N LYS A 469 7.31 4.18 1.95
CA LYS A 469 7.85 3.30 0.91
C LYS A 469 7.73 1.83 1.33
N GLN A 470 8.11 0.92 0.45
CA GLN A 470 8.10 -0.51 0.70
C GLN A 470 9.06 -0.91 1.82
N ALA A 471 8.61 -1.78 2.72
CA ALA A 471 9.45 -2.39 3.75
C ALA A 471 10.29 -3.55 3.18
N ASN A 472 11.38 -3.90 3.86
CA ASN A 472 12.08 -5.15 3.58
C ASN A 472 11.34 -6.38 4.11
N ALA A 473 11.90 -7.57 3.88
CA ALA A 473 11.28 -8.85 4.22
C ALA A 473 10.99 -9.04 5.72
N TRP A 474 11.59 -8.23 6.59
CA TRP A 474 11.34 -8.24 8.04
C TRP A 474 10.44 -7.09 8.50
N GLY A 475 9.95 -6.26 7.60
CA GLY A 475 9.06 -5.14 7.93
C GLY A 475 9.80 -3.88 8.41
N LEU A 476 11.09 -3.74 8.11
CA LEU A 476 11.84 -2.50 8.33
C LEU A 476 11.68 -1.57 7.13
N TYR A 477 11.44 -0.30 7.39
CA TYR A 477 11.23 0.74 6.38
C TYR A 477 12.42 1.70 6.30
N ASP A 478 12.54 2.37 5.16
CA ASP A 478 13.44 3.50 4.89
C ASP A 478 14.94 3.20 5.02
N MET A 479 15.34 1.94 5.24
CA MET A 479 16.74 1.52 5.40
C MET A 479 17.65 1.91 4.22
N SER A 480 17.11 2.22 3.04
CA SER A 480 17.90 2.65 1.87
C SER A 480 17.82 4.15 1.57
N GLY A 481 17.02 4.96 2.27
CA GLY A 481 16.79 6.35 1.89
C GLY A 481 16.22 7.21 3.02
N ASN A 482 15.60 8.33 2.67
CA ASN A 482 15.05 9.31 3.60
C ASN A 482 16.15 10.01 4.42
N VAL A 483 16.67 9.42 5.48
CA VAL A 483 17.85 9.94 6.19
C VAL A 483 18.89 8.86 6.39
N SER A 484 20.16 9.24 6.32
CA SER A 484 21.25 8.34 6.64
C SER A 484 21.36 8.19 8.15
N GLU A 485 21.75 7.01 8.61
CA GLU A 485 21.56 6.60 9.99
C GLU A 485 22.88 6.38 10.72
N TRP A 486 23.01 7.00 11.89
CA TRP A 486 24.12 6.76 12.80
C TRP A 486 24.15 5.30 13.27
N THR A 487 25.35 4.72 13.29
CA THR A 487 25.63 3.42 13.91
C THR A 487 26.60 3.58 15.08
N GLN A 488 26.77 2.53 15.88
CA GLN A 488 27.63 2.58 17.05
C GLN A 488 29.14 2.61 16.70
N ASP A 489 29.52 2.10 15.53
CA ASP A 489 30.90 1.75 15.17
C ASP A 489 31.82 2.97 14.97
N CYS A 490 33.08 2.83 15.37
CA CYS A 490 34.14 3.78 15.01
C CYS A 490 34.52 3.62 13.54
N TRP A 491 34.96 4.71 12.90
CA TRP A 491 35.36 4.62 11.50
C TRP A 491 36.63 3.79 11.31
N ASN A 492 36.55 2.84 10.38
CA ASN A 492 37.68 2.09 9.83
C ASN A 492 37.64 2.17 8.31
N VAL A 493 38.81 2.37 7.69
CA VAL A 493 38.94 2.60 6.25
C VAL A 493 38.48 1.43 5.38
N ASN A 494 38.40 0.23 5.94
CA ASN A 494 37.94 -1.03 5.32
C ASN A 494 37.58 -2.05 6.42
N TYR A 495 37.21 -3.28 6.04
CA TYR A 495 36.82 -4.39 6.92
C TYR A 495 37.98 -5.32 7.34
N ASN A 496 39.24 -4.94 7.13
CA ASN A 496 40.35 -5.76 7.60
C ASN A 496 40.40 -5.74 9.14
N GLY A 497 40.12 -6.90 9.75
CA GLY A 497 40.03 -7.04 11.21
C GLY A 497 38.67 -6.70 11.80
N ALA A 498 37.62 -6.61 10.96
CA ALA A 498 36.26 -6.36 11.42
C ALA A 498 35.76 -7.48 12.36
N PRO A 499 34.98 -7.16 13.41
CA PRO A 499 34.29 -8.15 14.22
C PRO A 499 33.38 -9.03 13.37
N SER A 500 33.35 -10.33 13.66
CA SER A 500 32.52 -11.32 12.95
C SER A 500 31.33 -11.81 13.78
N ASP A 501 31.05 -11.19 14.94
CA ASP A 501 30.03 -11.60 15.91
C ASP A 501 28.85 -10.61 16.02
N GLY A 502 28.82 -9.62 15.13
CA GLY A 502 27.81 -8.57 15.11
C GLY A 502 28.03 -7.45 16.15
N SER A 503 29.08 -7.53 16.97
CA SER A 503 29.42 -6.46 17.90
C SER A 503 29.89 -5.19 17.16
N PRO A 504 29.66 -4.00 17.73
CA PRO A 504 30.15 -2.76 17.13
C PRO A 504 31.67 -2.71 17.14
N TRP A 505 32.26 -2.26 16.04
CA TRP A 505 33.70 -2.13 15.90
C TRP A 505 34.21 -0.87 16.59
N MET A 506 34.65 -1.05 17.84
CA MET A 506 35.06 0.06 18.71
C MET A 506 36.55 0.41 18.64
N THR A 507 37.31 -0.26 17.79
CA THR A 507 38.71 0.10 17.48
C THR A 507 38.75 0.88 16.16
N GLY A 508 39.61 1.89 16.04
CA GLY A 508 39.70 2.74 14.85
C GLY A 508 39.63 4.22 15.21
N ASN A 509 39.18 5.06 14.27
CA ASN A 509 39.02 6.49 14.53
C ASN A 509 37.63 6.77 15.12
N CYS A 510 37.51 6.75 16.45
CA CYS A 510 36.24 7.00 17.13
C CYS A 510 35.82 8.48 17.21
N ALA A 511 36.66 9.41 16.76
CA ALA A 511 36.22 10.79 16.52
C ALA A 511 35.22 10.85 15.36
N MET A 512 35.22 9.83 14.51
CA MET A 512 34.26 9.64 13.42
C MET A 512 33.48 8.34 13.63
N ARG A 513 32.21 8.35 13.25
CA ARG A 513 31.32 7.19 13.36
C ARG A 513 30.82 6.80 11.99
N VAL A 514 30.52 5.51 11.84
CA VAL A 514 29.95 5.01 10.59
C VAL A 514 28.49 5.44 10.49
N VAL A 515 28.12 5.92 9.31
CA VAL A 515 26.75 6.25 8.92
C VAL A 515 26.35 5.34 7.75
N ARG A 516 25.17 4.74 7.84
CA ARG A 516 24.63 3.78 6.87
C ARG A 516 23.37 4.32 6.17
N GLY A 517 22.95 3.61 5.14
CA GLY A 517 21.77 3.94 4.34
C GLY A 517 22.03 4.99 3.26
N GLY A 518 20.94 5.48 2.68
CA GLY A 518 20.91 6.62 1.77
C GLY A 518 20.28 7.84 2.42
N ALA A 519 19.95 8.86 1.65
CA ALA A 519 19.25 10.03 2.15
C ALA A 519 18.49 10.73 1.03
N TRP A 520 17.49 11.52 1.40
CA TRP A 520 16.66 12.32 0.49
C TRP A 520 17.47 13.24 -0.42
N ALA A 521 18.68 13.64 0.00
CA ALA A 521 19.57 14.54 -0.74
C ALA A 521 20.65 13.79 -1.57
N LEU A 522 20.76 12.47 -1.39
CA LEU A 522 21.83 11.68 -2.00
C LEU A 522 21.36 10.96 -3.26
N LEU A 523 22.32 10.63 -4.13
CA LEU A 523 22.08 9.80 -5.31
C LEU A 523 21.76 8.35 -4.90
N ALA A 524 21.04 7.64 -5.77
CA ALA A 524 20.68 6.24 -5.58
C ALA A 524 21.88 5.30 -5.34
N LEU A 525 23.08 5.64 -5.82
CA LEU A 525 24.28 4.83 -5.61
C LEU A 525 24.68 4.71 -4.13
N TYR A 526 24.27 5.68 -3.30
CA TYR A 526 24.50 5.69 -1.85
C TYR A 526 23.42 4.92 -1.07
N ALA A 527 22.32 4.53 -1.71
CA ALA A 527 21.21 3.82 -1.08
C ALA A 527 21.44 2.29 -0.95
N ARG A 528 22.59 1.79 -1.44
CA ARG A 528 22.93 0.36 -1.39
C ARG A 528 23.13 -0.11 0.05
N PRO A 529 22.78 -1.37 0.39
CA PRO A 529 23.02 -1.96 1.70
C PRO A 529 24.45 -1.82 2.19
N THR A 530 25.43 -1.84 1.29
CA THR A 530 26.87 -1.85 1.60
C THR A 530 27.50 -0.47 1.67
N ASN A 531 26.77 0.59 1.29
CA ASN A 531 27.32 1.94 1.33
C ASN A 531 27.73 2.32 2.75
N ARG A 532 28.93 2.88 2.90
CA ARG A 532 29.47 3.35 4.19
C ARG A 532 29.90 4.80 4.07
N MET A 533 29.40 5.64 4.96
CA MET A 533 29.86 7.02 5.14
C MET A 533 30.47 7.19 6.53
N ASN A 534 31.23 8.27 6.72
CA ASN A 534 31.78 8.63 8.02
C ASN A 534 31.60 10.13 8.28
N LEU A 535 31.33 10.46 9.53
CA LEU A 535 31.13 11.82 9.99
C LEU A 535 31.66 11.93 11.42
N TYR A 536 32.03 13.14 11.84
CA TYR A 536 32.44 13.38 13.22
C TYR A 536 31.24 13.21 14.17
N THR A 537 31.49 12.80 15.42
CA THR A 537 30.42 12.57 16.40
C THR A 537 29.53 13.79 16.65
N THR A 538 30.08 14.98 16.44
CA THR A 538 29.40 16.28 16.60
C THR A 538 28.75 16.79 15.32
N SER A 539 28.99 16.14 14.17
CA SER A 539 28.40 16.55 12.90
C SER A 539 26.88 16.43 12.95
N ARG A 540 26.21 17.41 12.33
CA ARG A 540 24.76 17.45 12.15
C ARG A 540 24.47 17.82 10.70
N GLY A 541 23.28 17.48 10.23
CA GLY A 541 22.84 17.85 8.89
C GLY A 541 21.42 17.40 8.61
N GLY A 542 20.80 18.07 7.63
CA GLY A 542 19.40 17.88 7.20
C GLY A 542 19.01 16.47 6.77
N HIS A 543 19.98 15.55 6.70
CA HIS A 543 19.82 14.20 6.19
C HIS A 543 20.47 13.14 7.09
N PHE A 544 20.83 13.48 8.33
CA PHE A 544 21.36 12.53 9.31
C PHE A 544 20.36 12.32 10.45
N GLY A 545 19.91 11.07 10.59
CA GLY A 545 19.04 10.59 11.65
C GLY A 545 19.60 9.30 12.26
N PHE A 546 18.74 8.50 12.87
CA PHE A 546 19.09 7.19 13.44
C PHE A 546 17.84 6.38 13.76
N ARG A 547 18.02 5.07 13.98
CA ARG A 547 17.01 4.19 14.56
C ARG A 547 17.55 3.46 15.79
N PRO A 548 16.70 3.18 16.79
CA PRO A 548 17.10 2.46 17.99
C PRO A 548 17.26 0.96 17.72
N ALA A 549 18.25 0.34 18.37
CA ALA A 549 18.30 -1.09 18.61
C ALA A 549 18.01 -1.36 20.08
N ARG A 550 17.29 -2.45 20.38
CA ARG A 550 16.96 -2.90 21.72
C ARG A 550 17.43 -4.34 21.94
N MET A 551 18.11 -4.57 23.05
CA MET A 551 18.47 -5.92 23.47
C MET A 551 17.24 -6.69 23.94
N LEU A 552 17.10 -7.93 23.48
CA LEU A 552 16.09 -8.86 23.96
C LEU A 552 16.68 -9.73 25.08
N PRO A 553 15.89 -10.10 26.10
CA PRO A 553 16.34 -11.05 27.11
C PRO A 553 16.66 -12.40 26.46
N ASP A 554 17.67 -13.10 26.98
CA ASP A 554 17.99 -14.45 26.51
C ASP A 554 16.77 -15.35 26.76
N ALA A 555 16.38 -16.14 25.76
CA ALA A 555 15.21 -17.03 25.79
C ALA A 555 15.26 -18.13 26.90
N GLY A 556 16.26 -18.09 27.77
CA GLY A 556 16.45 -19.00 28.91
C GLY A 556 16.64 -18.32 30.28
N VAL A 557 16.64 -17.00 30.39
CA VAL A 557 16.70 -16.27 31.67
C VAL A 557 15.72 -15.09 31.61
N ASP A 558 14.47 -15.40 31.97
CA ASP A 558 13.41 -14.50 32.49
C ASP A 558 11.98 -14.97 32.17
N ALA A 559 11.79 -16.26 31.88
CA ALA A 559 10.49 -16.92 32.10
C ALA A 559 10.11 -17.03 33.62
N ALA A 560 10.95 -16.51 34.52
CA ALA A 560 10.79 -16.60 35.97
C ALA A 560 10.55 -15.26 36.70
N MET A 561 10.49 -14.10 36.01
CA MET A 561 10.15 -12.81 36.65
C MET A 561 8.67 -12.41 36.55
N THR A 562 7.78 -13.37 36.26
CA THR A 562 6.32 -13.26 36.48
C THR A 562 5.83 -14.25 37.52
N GLN A 563 6.42 -14.20 38.72
CA GLN A 563 5.76 -14.65 39.94
C GLN A 563 6.07 -13.65 41.06
N PRO A 564 5.08 -12.95 41.64
CA PRO A 564 5.31 -12.21 42.86
C PRO A 564 5.50 -13.22 44.00
N LEU A 565 6.70 -13.23 44.58
CA LEU A 565 6.98 -13.94 45.82
C LEU A 565 6.09 -13.38 46.94
N LEU A 566 5.18 -14.23 47.42
CA LEU A 566 4.48 -14.07 48.69
C LEU A 566 5.46 -14.33 49.84
N ALA A 567 5.65 -13.33 50.70
CA ALA A 567 6.07 -13.50 52.09
C ALA A 567 5.27 -12.56 53.01
N GLN A 568 4.13 -13.09 53.47
CA GLN A 568 3.52 -13.03 54.80
C GLN A 568 3.17 -11.69 55.50
N SER A 569 1.84 -11.51 55.67
CA SER A 569 1.08 -11.15 56.90
C SER A 569 1.31 -9.74 57.51
N THR A 570 0.31 -8.85 57.65
CA THR A 570 -0.91 -9.01 58.48
C THR A 570 -2.12 -8.13 58.04
N SER A 571 -3.28 -8.79 57.81
CA SER A 571 -4.71 -8.37 57.89
C SER A 571 -5.34 -7.18 57.09
N PRO A 572 -6.65 -7.24 56.71
CA PRO A 572 -7.26 -6.50 55.58
C PRO A 572 -8.20 -5.34 55.98
N PRO A 573 -8.69 -4.52 55.02
CA PRO A 573 -10.16 -4.58 54.78
C PRO A 573 -10.65 -4.39 53.32
N ILE A 574 -11.61 -5.26 52.97
CA ILE A 574 -12.90 -5.04 52.28
C ILE A 574 -12.89 -4.54 50.81
N ALA A 575 -13.28 -5.43 49.90
CA ALA A 575 -13.68 -5.12 48.53
C ALA A 575 -15.11 -4.53 48.48
N PRO A 576 -15.40 -3.50 47.67
CA PRO A 576 -16.78 -3.10 47.37
C PRO A 576 -17.40 -4.10 46.39
N GLN A 577 -18.48 -4.76 46.82
CA GLN A 577 -19.30 -5.59 45.94
C GLN A 577 -20.12 -4.69 45.00
N VAL A 578 -20.02 -4.94 43.69
CA VAL A 578 -20.80 -4.24 42.65
C VAL A 578 -22.03 -5.09 42.31
N PHE A 579 -23.23 -4.55 42.56
CA PHE A 579 -24.50 -5.09 42.04
C PHE A 579 -24.86 -4.40 40.72
N LYS A 580 -25.38 -5.15 39.73
CA LYS A 580 -25.83 -4.65 38.41
C LYS A 580 -27.28 -5.06 38.18
N GLU A 581 -28.18 -4.10 37.99
CA GLU A 581 -29.59 -4.32 37.56
C GLU A 581 -29.83 -3.76 36.15
N TRP A 582 -30.78 -4.39 35.43
CA TRP A 582 -31.00 -4.26 33.99
C TRP A 582 -32.26 -3.45 33.67
N ALA A 583 -32.23 -2.66 32.58
CA ALA A 583 -33.43 -2.12 31.95
C ALA A 583 -33.75 -2.85 30.63
N ASP A 584 -35.04 -3.13 30.43
CA ASP A 584 -35.61 -3.73 29.23
C ASP A 584 -36.27 -2.66 28.32
N SER A 585 -36.31 -2.97 27.01
CA SER A 585 -36.95 -2.27 25.87
C SER A 585 -36.35 -0.90 25.48
N ASP A 586 -36.00 -0.54 24.22
CA ASP A 586 -36.36 -1.04 22.90
C ASP A 586 -35.21 -0.80 21.88
N ASN A 587 -35.03 -1.78 20.99
CA ASN A 587 -34.60 -1.78 19.58
C ASN A 587 -33.51 -0.80 19.10
N GLY A 588 -32.30 -1.35 18.94
CA GLY A 588 -31.10 -0.66 18.50
C GLY A 588 -31.18 0.06 17.15
N ALA A 589 -30.83 1.33 17.19
CA ALA A 589 -30.16 2.10 16.15
C ALA A 589 -29.44 3.25 16.87
N ASP A 590 -28.13 3.37 16.67
CA ASP A 590 -27.19 4.35 17.27
C ASP A 590 -27.22 4.49 18.81
N ILE A 591 -26.12 4.08 19.46
CA ILE A 591 -25.87 4.49 20.85
C ILE A 591 -25.51 5.99 20.82
N ASN A 592 -26.50 6.84 21.08
CA ASN A 592 -26.24 8.23 21.39
C ASN A 592 -25.56 8.30 22.77
N TRP A 593 -24.24 8.52 22.78
CA TRP A 593 -23.44 8.56 24.02
C TRP A 593 -23.93 9.62 25.02
N SER A 594 -24.59 10.68 24.53
CA SER A 594 -25.21 11.69 25.40
C SER A 594 -26.44 11.13 26.14
N GLU A 595 -27.24 10.28 25.49
CA GLU A 595 -28.38 9.59 26.09
C GLU A 595 -27.95 8.47 27.03
N ALA A 596 -26.91 7.70 26.70
CA ALA A 596 -26.36 6.68 27.60
C ALA A 596 -25.80 7.31 28.89
N THR A 597 -25.13 8.46 28.75
CA THR A 597 -24.62 9.23 29.90
C THR A 597 -25.77 9.81 30.72
N HIS A 598 -26.79 10.39 30.08
CA HIS A 598 -28.00 10.89 30.75
C HIS A 598 -28.76 9.77 31.46
N TYR A 599 -28.90 8.61 30.82
CA TYR A 599 -29.56 7.45 31.39
C TYR A 599 -28.84 6.97 32.65
N CYS A 600 -27.52 6.76 32.61
CA CYS A 600 -26.79 6.36 33.81
C CYS A 600 -26.87 7.43 34.90
N ALA A 601 -26.81 8.72 34.57
CA ALA A 601 -27.00 9.80 35.55
C ALA A 601 -28.43 9.83 36.13
N SER A 602 -29.44 9.44 35.34
CA SER A 602 -30.85 9.39 35.78
C SER A 602 -31.16 8.28 36.79
N GLN A 603 -30.26 7.28 36.93
CA GLN A 603 -30.40 6.22 37.94
C GLN A 603 -30.09 6.67 39.37
N GLY A 604 -29.63 7.93 39.55
CA GLY A 604 -29.39 8.56 40.85
C GLY A 604 -27.94 8.98 41.07
N SER A 605 -27.68 9.67 42.19
CA SER A 605 -26.34 10.17 42.51
C SER A 605 -25.30 9.04 42.64
N GLY A 606 -24.20 9.19 41.92
CA GLY A 606 -23.08 8.24 41.88
C GLY A 606 -23.10 7.28 40.69
N TRP A 607 -24.19 7.24 39.91
CA TRP A 607 -24.24 6.39 38.71
C TRP A 607 -23.65 7.08 37.47
N GLY A 608 -22.84 6.34 36.71
CA GLY A 608 -22.23 6.81 35.47
C GLY A 608 -21.74 5.68 34.60
N LEU A 609 -21.23 6.01 33.41
CA LEU A 609 -20.57 5.02 32.55
C LEU A 609 -19.25 4.54 33.18
N PRO A 610 -18.84 3.27 32.96
CA PRO A 610 -17.57 2.75 33.44
C PRO A 610 -16.39 3.53 32.84
N THR A 611 -15.36 3.78 33.65
CA THR A 611 -14.08 4.31 33.17
C THR A 611 -13.27 3.22 32.48
N VAL A 612 -12.31 3.63 31.65
CA VAL A 612 -11.36 2.73 30.98
C VAL A 612 -10.60 1.87 32.00
N ALA A 613 -10.20 2.46 33.13
CA ALA A 613 -9.52 1.73 34.21
C ALA A 613 -10.41 0.67 34.88
N GLU A 614 -11.70 0.93 35.05
CA GLU A 614 -12.66 -0.04 35.61
C GLU A 614 -12.93 -1.20 34.63
N LEU A 615 -13.00 -0.91 33.32
CA LEU A 615 -13.12 -1.94 32.28
C LEU A 615 -11.85 -2.79 32.18
N GLU A 616 -10.68 -2.16 32.22
CA GLU A 616 -9.39 -2.86 32.25
C GLU A 616 -9.21 -3.70 33.51
N ASN A 617 -9.66 -3.21 34.67
CA ASN A 617 -9.56 -3.96 35.91
C ASN A 617 -10.51 -5.18 35.89
N SER A 618 -11.71 -5.04 35.35
CA SER A 618 -12.63 -6.17 35.11
C SER A 618 -12.04 -7.19 34.12
N TYR A 619 -11.32 -6.74 33.11
CA TYR A 619 -10.61 -7.58 32.14
C TYR A 619 -9.44 -8.33 32.79
N LYS A 620 -8.64 -7.64 33.62
CA LYS A 620 -7.43 -8.18 34.28
C LYS A 620 -7.74 -9.15 35.42
N THR A 621 -8.82 -8.92 36.17
CA THR A 621 -9.17 -9.74 37.35
C THR A 621 -9.98 -10.98 36.99
N GLY A 622 -10.48 -11.09 35.77
CA GLY A 622 -11.16 -12.29 35.27
C GLY A 622 -12.47 -12.64 36.00
N GLN A 623 -13.03 -11.75 36.81
CA GLN A 623 -14.35 -11.99 37.40
C GLN A 623 -15.40 -12.02 36.27
N PRO A 624 -16.12 -13.14 36.09
CA PRO A 624 -17.13 -13.24 35.05
C PRO A 624 -18.27 -12.26 35.36
N THR A 625 -18.70 -11.49 34.37
CA THR A 625 -20.12 -11.13 34.29
C THR A 625 -20.91 -12.44 34.33
N PRO A 626 -21.85 -12.64 35.28
CA PRO A 626 -22.57 -13.91 35.35
C PRO A 626 -23.42 -14.04 34.10
N CYS A 627 -23.03 -14.94 33.20
CA CYS A 627 -23.88 -15.42 32.12
C CYS A 627 -24.40 -16.78 32.55
N HIS A 628 -25.69 -16.87 32.86
CA HIS A 628 -26.32 -18.08 33.40
C HIS A 628 -26.75 -19.01 32.25
N LYS A 629 -26.42 -20.30 32.36
CA LYS A 629 -26.75 -21.47 31.50
C LYS A 629 -25.91 -21.67 30.21
N SER A 630 -25.09 -22.72 30.27
CA SER A 630 -24.65 -23.70 29.24
C SER A 630 -24.33 -23.32 27.77
N THR A 631 -24.30 -22.06 27.32
CA THR A 631 -24.03 -21.74 25.90
C THR A 631 -22.88 -20.77 25.61
N CYS A 632 -22.15 -20.25 26.60
CA CYS A 632 -20.98 -19.41 26.34
C CYS A 632 -19.68 -20.22 26.16
N LYS A 633 -19.20 -20.40 24.92
CA LYS A 633 -17.80 -20.71 24.63
C LYS A 633 -17.06 -19.43 24.23
N VAL A 634 -16.12 -18.99 25.06
CA VAL A 634 -15.17 -17.92 24.69
C VAL A 634 -14.21 -18.47 23.63
N SER A 635 -14.27 -17.94 22.40
CA SER A 635 -13.34 -18.34 21.34
C SER A 635 -11.96 -17.72 21.56
N SER A 636 -10.90 -18.40 21.13
CA SER A 636 -9.51 -17.94 21.23
C SER A 636 -9.23 -16.61 20.51
N LYS A 637 -10.05 -16.20 19.54
CA LYS A 637 -9.95 -14.90 18.87
C LYS A 637 -10.33 -13.71 19.78
N SER A 638 -11.14 -13.94 20.81
CA SER A 638 -11.60 -12.90 21.74
C SER A 638 -10.51 -12.43 22.73
N ARG A 639 -9.39 -13.16 22.83
CA ARG A 639 -8.28 -12.85 23.75
C ARG A 639 -7.29 -11.79 23.22
N LEU A 640 -7.40 -11.39 21.95
CA LEU A 640 -6.34 -10.63 21.26
C LEU A 640 -6.69 -9.18 20.91
N THR A 641 -7.93 -8.73 21.07
CA THR A 641 -8.36 -7.41 20.53
C THR A 641 -9.09 -6.49 21.50
N GLY A 642 -9.36 -6.88 22.74
CA GLY A 642 -10.07 -6.02 23.69
C GLY A 642 -11.49 -5.61 23.23
N LEU A 643 -12.12 -6.44 22.41
CA LEU A 643 -13.48 -6.22 21.90
C LEU A 643 -14.52 -6.93 22.77
N LEU A 644 -15.55 -6.21 23.21
CA LEU A 644 -16.76 -6.81 23.79
C LEU A 644 -17.73 -7.18 22.64
N PHE A 645 -18.11 -8.46 22.55
CA PHE A 645 -19.21 -8.91 21.70
C PHE A 645 -20.26 -9.64 22.55
N TRP A 646 -21.53 -9.55 22.16
CA TRP A 646 -22.69 -10.16 22.81
C TRP A 646 -23.36 -11.18 21.89
N SER A 647 -23.94 -12.25 22.44
CA SER A 647 -24.66 -13.28 21.66
C SER A 647 -25.98 -13.67 22.30
N ASN A 648 -27.01 -13.89 21.48
CA ASN A 648 -28.03 -14.90 21.79
C ASN A 648 -28.53 -15.60 20.51
N GLU A 649 -28.81 -16.90 20.60
CA GLU A 649 -29.29 -17.71 19.48
C GLU A 649 -30.78 -17.45 19.22
N SER A 650 -31.13 -16.99 18.00
CA SER A 650 -32.17 -17.62 17.16
C SER A 650 -32.41 -16.83 15.86
N ASN A 651 -32.30 -17.58 14.74
CA ASN A 651 -32.83 -17.41 13.39
C ASN A 651 -32.93 -16.01 12.72
N GLY A 652 -32.18 -15.87 11.63
CA GLY A 652 -32.61 -15.13 10.43
C GLY A 652 -31.96 -13.76 10.19
N SER A 653 -30.85 -13.78 9.45
CA SER A 653 -30.22 -12.70 8.63
C SER A 653 -30.48 -11.22 8.96
N SER A 654 -29.41 -10.53 9.40
CA SER A 654 -29.00 -9.15 9.01
C SER A 654 -27.60 -8.83 9.61
N GLU A 655 -26.81 -7.97 8.94
CA GLU A 655 -25.46 -7.52 9.34
C GLU A 655 -25.46 -6.75 10.68
N VAL A 656 -24.36 -6.81 11.43
CA VAL A 656 -24.16 -6.01 12.65
C VAL A 656 -22.78 -5.36 12.67
N GLU A 657 -22.73 -4.08 13.04
CA GLU A 657 -21.51 -3.29 13.27
C GLU A 657 -20.96 -3.47 14.69
N GLY A 658 -19.64 -3.62 14.83
CA GLY A 658 -18.93 -3.58 16.12
C GLY A 658 -18.07 -2.32 16.25
N VAL A 659 -17.92 -1.81 17.48
CA VAL A 659 -17.08 -0.64 17.81
C VAL A 659 -15.91 -1.07 18.67
N SER A 660 -14.70 -0.68 18.27
CA SER A 660 -13.49 -0.83 19.08
C SER A 660 -13.47 0.20 20.22
N LEU A 661 -13.50 -0.24 21.47
CA LEU A 661 -13.44 0.65 22.64
C LEU A 661 -12.06 1.29 22.85
N MET A 662 -11.02 0.81 22.13
CA MET A 662 -9.65 1.33 22.20
C MET A 662 -9.39 2.42 21.16
N THR A 663 -10.10 2.39 20.03
CA THR A 663 -9.82 3.27 18.89
C THR A 663 -11.02 4.12 18.47
N GLY A 664 -12.23 3.82 18.96
CA GLY A 664 -13.48 4.49 18.54
C GLY A 664 -13.92 4.17 17.12
N GLU A 665 -13.15 3.36 16.38
CA GLU A 665 -13.44 3.03 14.98
C GLU A 665 -14.50 1.93 14.87
N ARG A 666 -15.44 2.14 13.95
CA ARG A 666 -16.45 1.15 13.53
C ARG A 666 -15.79 0.21 12.53
N SER A 667 -15.97 -1.09 12.72
CA SER A 667 -15.54 -2.09 11.74
C SER A 667 -16.71 -3.00 11.39
N ALA A 668 -17.07 -3.03 10.12
CA ALA A 668 -18.02 -4.00 9.58
C ALA A 668 -17.32 -5.36 9.50
N VAL A 669 -17.72 -6.29 10.35
CA VAL A 669 -17.26 -7.68 10.26
C VAL A 669 -18.42 -8.50 9.73
N ASN A 670 -18.23 -9.11 8.56
CA ASN A 670 -19.20 -10.02 7.95
C ASN A 670 -19.36 -11.30 8.79
N VAL A 671 -20.21 -11.26 9.82
CA VAL A 671 -20.64 -12.44 10.58
C VAL A 671 -22.15 -12.35 10.83
N LYS A 672 -22.90 -13.35 10.37
CA LYS A 672 -24.35 -13.46 10.53
C LYS A 672 -24.77 -13.69 11.98
N TYR A 673 -25.05 -12.64 12.76
CA TYR A 673 -25.87 -12.73 13.99
C TYR A 673 -26.61 -11.41 14.22
N ARG A 674 -27.89 -11.44 14.63
CA ARG A 674 -28.61 -10.25 15.13
C ARG A 674 -28.20 -9.98 16.58
N ILE A 675 -27.87 -8.73 16.90
CA ILE A 675 -27.49 -8.29 18.25
C ILE A 675 -28.46 -7.21 18.73
N ASN A 676 -29.00 -7.35 19.96
CA ASN A 676 -29.68 -6.27 20.67
C ASN A 676 -28.68 -5.58 21.61
N ALA A 677 -28.51 -4.26 21.51
CA ALA A 677 -27.57 -3.47 22.32
C ALA A 677 -28.20 -3.00 23.65
N ARG A 678 -27.42 -2.94 24.75
CA ARG A 678 -27.83 -2.48 26.09
C ARG A 678 -26.68 -1.69 26.77
N ALA A 679 -26.97 -0.59 27.47
CA ALA A 679 -25.96 0.23 28.16
C ALA A 679 -25.57 -0.34 29.54
N LEU A 680 -24.29 -0.23 29.92
CA LEU A 680 -23.75 -0.75 31.18
C LEU A 680 -23.41 0.42 32.13
N CYS A 681 -24.15 0.60 33.22
CA CYS A 681 -23.89 1.65 34.21
C CYS A 681 -23.13 1.11 35.44
N VAL A 682 -22.28 1.94 36.03
CA VAL A 682 -21.52 1.66 37.26
C VAL A 682 -21.84 2.73 38.29
N ARG A 683 -22.12 2.32 39.53
CA ARG A 683 -22.30 3.23 40.66
C ARG A 683 -20.99 3.40 41.41
N ARG A 684 -20.55 4.65 41.55
CA ARG A 684 -19.47 5.06 42.43
C ARG A 684 -20.09 5.59 43.74
N PRO A 685 -19.47 5.32 44.89
CA PRO A 685 -19.94 5.81 46.18
C PRO A 685 -19.94 7.34 46.27
#